data_AF-A0A522QYA7-F1
#
_entry.id   AF-A0A522QYA7-F1
#
_cell.length_a   1.000
_cell.length_b   1.000
_cell.length_c   1.000
_cell.angle_alpha   90.00
_cell.angle_beta   90.00
_cell.angle_gamma   90.00
#
_symmetry.space_group_name_H-M   'P 1'
#
loop_
_entity.id
_entity.type
_entity.pdbx_description
1 polymer ?
#
loop_
_entity_poly.entity_id
_entity_poly.type
_entity_poly.pdbx_seq_one_letter_code
_entity_poly.pdbx_strand_id
1 'polypeptide(L)'
;MATTLKVFAVDTLGLKGEWTLIPDESAPISYYNTISLDIQQKDSSLTIVQKWEEKFPHVDSFHLFINGQPDKVPVTSRIWPYQVFMGISLIPGTEKEVTAQWIKKDSILKIEEDYPVSVSQGKTTIHSIQTYTLSDEGQKLTIYIYRNSDRANSSVYVFRRGAVNNAYSMQLKDQWDLEGGLSDNAFLISLQGIVNKNSPTLYFIYPKDYDYNFTEKLYNFYKDHLGYSFTEIQGIGAALKIFKDSVKGYVIWDKASRASLNVAFTLAGLKKAVVITSDMLPMVKAAGLKEVADFRNKFNGKTDAEVYGWAFDHYWKNCSKRYIVWMGGVSGSQMKPGIADFGISEGSFFADLSTDPKDSVEYALSKKILGHMPPLSMLMGWHSYAKDLERNYVTLASHYGIRVEGLNTFPNLSFTSRTPPSPGFKFTNNNQAVPGGIYKPKNKVYITCVQTDGLGLGAWNDSLRGSLPYAWEVTINWSWMCPVLLEYYYLHATNNDFFFGSLSGPGYMYPKAIPPKILPSVISLADSLCKALDLNVFETMDYSQGSTVTGNTNLPEYIVNDYYKYMPEMIGFLNGYAPSYTFYSSNGRPFISYDYYLDEKRPVNDAVEDLKGLIALNNKRPYFLVLHVREFNSIQRVKEILAGLGSDVEVVPLDVFLKLAGNQPTFKTKFLEKQNSKAEVDN
;
A
#
# COMPACT_ATOMS: atom_id res chain seq x y z
N MET A 1 27.77 -32.97 11.47
CA MET A 1 27.48 -33.39 10.08
C MET A 1 27.02 -32.17 9.32
N ALA A 2 27.77 -31.78 8.29
CA ALA A 2 27.49 -30.61 7.48
C ALA A 2 26.23 -30.85 6.64
N THR A 3 25.15 -30.15 6.95
CA THR A 3 23.95 -30.14 6.13
C THR A 3 24.11 -29.02 5.11
N THR A 4 24.51 -29.42 3.91
CA THR A 4 24.65 -28.57 2.74
C THR A 4 23.32 -27.84 2.50
N LEU A 5 23.33 -26.51 2.60
CA LEU A 5 22.27 -25.65 2.09
C LEU A 5 22.08 -25.97 0.60
N LYS A 6 21.01 -26.70 0.27
CA LYS A 6 20.46 -26.67 -1.08
C LYS A 6 19.90 -25.26 -1.26
N VAL A 7 20.68 -24.43 -1.94
CA VAL A 7 20.14 -23.30 -2.69
C VAL A 7 19.06 -23.90 -3.57
N PHE A 8 17.80 -23.59 -3.29
CA PHE A 8 16.73 -23.83 -4.25
C PHE A 8 17.10 -22.97 -5.45
N ALA A 9 17.58 -23.60 -6.51
CA ALA A 9 17.62 -22.98 -7.82
C ALA A 9 16.20 -22.48 -8.07
N VAL A 10 16.05 -21.16 -8.27
CA VAL A 10 14.90 -20.65 -9.00
C VAL A 10 14.91 -21.44 -10.30
N ASP A 11 13.95 -22.33 -10.49
CA ASP A 11 13.73 -22.97 -11.79
C ASP A 11 13.57 -21.80 -12.77
N THR A 12 14.61 -21.53 -13.56
CA THR A 12 14.54 -20.47 -14.56
C THR A 12 13.56 -20.97 -15.60
N LEU A 13 12.32 -20.51 -15.52
CA LEU A 13 11.22 -20.90 -16.41
C LEU A 13 11.52 -20.61 -17.90
N GLY A 14 12.67 -20.00 -18.23
CA GLY A 14 13.12 -19.70 -19.59
C GLY A 14 12.03 -18.95 -20.36
N LEU A 15 11.92 -19.20 -21.66
CA LEU A 15 10.79 -18.70 -22.45
C LEU A 15 9.50 -19.48 -22.24
N LYS A 16 9.55 -20.68 -21.63
CA LYS A 16 8.40 -21.55 -21.45
C LYS A 16 7.34 -20.87 -20.58
N GLY A 17 6.10 -20.82 -21.04
CA GLY A 17 4.96 -20.31 -20.29
C GLY A 17 3.92 -19.62 -21.18
N GLU A 18 2.85 -19.18 -20.54
CA GLU A 18 1.86 -18.30 -21.15
C GLU A 18 2.33 -16.85 -21.06
N TRP A 19 2.06 -16.09 -22.13
CA TRP A 19 2.43 -14.69 -22.25
C TRP A 19 1.29 -13.91 -22.86
N THR A 20 1.09 -12.66 -22.44
CA THR A 20 0.06 -11.77 -22.97
C THR A 20 0.67 -10.44 -23.36
N LEU A 21 0.31 -9.91 -24.54
CA LEU A 21 0.82 -8.65 -25.06
C LEU A 21 0.59 -7.49 -24.08
N ILE A 22 1.57 -6.59 -23.99
CA ILE A 22 1.47 -5.28 -23.33
C ILE A 22 1.27 -4.24 -24.44
N PRO A 23 0.04 -3.77 -24.70
CA PRO A 23 -0.25 -2.90 -25.84
C PRO A 23 0.57 -1.60 -25.84
N ASP A 24 0.71 -0.95 -24.68
CA ASP A 24 1.42 0.34 -24.54
C ASP A 24 2.93 0.27 -24.82
N GLU A 25 3.52 -0.92 -24.76
CA GLU A 25 4.95 -1.16 -25.01
C GLU A 25 5.19 -1.81 -26.39
N SER A 26 4.11 -2.06 -27.14
CA SER A 26 4.13 -2.81 -28.39
C SER A 26 3.76 -1.95 -29.59
N ALA A 27 4.24 -2.36 -30.76
CA ALA A 27 3.76 -1.82 -32.02
C ALA A 27 2.25 -2.12 -32.18
N PRO A 28 1.47 -1.20 -32.79
CA PRO A 28 0.04 -1.40 -32.98
C PRO A 28 -0.29 -2.69 -33.74
N ILE A 29 -1.28 -3.44 -33.25
CA ILE A 29 -1.83 -4.64 -33.88
C ILE A 29 -3.19 -4.31 -34.50
N SER A 30 -3.17 -3.58 -35.61
CA SER A 30 -4.26 -2.74 -36.11
C SER A 30 -5.70 -3.30 -36.16
N TYR A 31 -5.90 -4.62 -36.21
CA TYR A 31 -7.22 -5.26 -36.20
C TYR A 31 -7.54 -6.02 -34.90
N TYR A 32 -6.53 -6.52 -34.20
CA TYR A 32 -6.70 -7.36 -33.01
C TYR A 32 -6.55 -6.53 -31.74
N ASN A 33 -7.19 -6.94 -30.64
CA ASN A 33 -7.05 -6.23 -29.37
C ASN A 33 -5.84 -6.70 -28.57
N THR A 34 -5.45 -7.98 -28.69
CA THR A 34 -4.30 -8.55 -27.99
C THR A 34 -3.74 -9.77 -28.72
N ILE A 35 -2.54 -10.19 -28.30
CA ILE A 35 -1.90 -11.44 -28.67
C ILE A 35 -1.56 -12.20 -27.38
N SER A 36 -1.96 -13.45 -27.28
CA SER A 36 -1.44 -14.37 -26.27
C SER A 36 -0.48 -15.37 -26.90
N LEU A 37 0.66 -15.60 -26.26
CA LEU A 37 1.62 -16.64 -26.63
C LEU A 37 1.57 -17.76 -25.60
N ASP A 38 1.53 -19.01 -26.05
CA ASP A 38 1.87 -20.16 -25.22
C ASP A 38 3.13 -20.79 -25.80
N ILE A 39 4.21 -20.73 -25.03
CA ILE A 39 5.51 -21.29 -25.39
C ILE A 39 5.73 -22.55 -24.56
N GLN A 40 5.80 -23.68 -25.24
CA GLN A 40 6.06 -24.98 -24.63
C GLN A 40 7.45 -25.45 -25.04
N GLN A 41 8.26 -25.88 -24.09
CA GLN A 41 9.60 -26.42 -24.33
C GLN A 41 9.67 -27.89 -23.94
N LYS A 42 10.17 -28.71 -24.86
CA LYS A 42 10.48 -30.12 -24.64
C LYS A 42 11.83 -30.42 -25.27
N ASP A 43 12.81 -30.80 -24.44
CA ASP A 43 14.19 -31.07 -24.86
C ASP A 43 14.78 -29.90 -25.69
N SER A 44 15.22 -30.17 -26.92
CA SER A 44 15.74 -29.20 -27.88
C SER A 44 14.68 -28.65 -28.84
N SER A 45 13.38 -28.74 -28.49
CA SER A 45 12.27 -28.26 -29.32
C SER A 45 11.38 -27.26 -28.58
N LEU A 46 10.82 -26.32 -29.34
CA LEU A 46 9.82 -25.36 -28.88
C LEU A 46 8.54 -25.51 -29.70
N THR A 47 7.40 -25.41 -29.04
CA THR A 47 6.12 -25.17 -29.69
C THR A 47 5.66 -23.78 -29.28
N ILE A 48 5.41 -22.92 -30.26
CA ILE A 48 4.91 -21.56 -30.03
C ILE A 48 3.50 -21.49 -30.60
N VAL A 49 2.54 -21.16 -29.76
CA VAL A 49 1.15 -20.91 -30.14
C VAL A 49 0.87 -19.42 -29.96
N GLN A 50 0.47 -18.74 -31.03
CA GLN A 50 0.05 -17.34 -31.01
C GLN A 50 -1.46 -17.27 -31.22
N LYS A 51 -2.18 -16.71 -30.25
CA LYS A 51 -3.62 -16.46 -30.34
C LYS A 51 -3.85 -14.97 -30.50
N TRP A 52 -4.44 -14.58 -31.61
CA TRP A 52 -4.77 -13.21 -31.96
C TRP A 52 -6.25 -12.98 -31.69
N GLU A 53 -6.57 -12.15 -30.70
CA GLU A 53 -7.92 -12.06 -30.15
C GLU A 53 -8.67 -10.83 -30.66
N GLU A 54 -9.86 -11.09 -31.20
CA GLU A 54 -10.85 -10.13 -31.65
C GLU A 54 -12.20 -10.87 -31.79
N LYS A 55 -13.25 -10.18 -32.23
CA LYS A 55 -14.52 -10.79 -32.68
C LYS A 55 -14.32 -11.98 -33.64
N PHE A 56 -13.31 -11.92 -34.51
CA PHE A 56 -12.90 -13.03 -35.38
C PHE A 56 -11.42 -13.38 -35.11
N PRO A 57 -11.16 -14.34 -34.21
CA PRO A 57 -9.80 -14.64 -33.78
C PRO A 57 -9.01 -15.41 -34.83
N HIS A 58 -7.68 -15.35 -34.74
CA HIS A 58 -6.75 -16.14 -35.56
C HIS A 58 -5.75 -16.85 -34.65
N VAL A 59 -5.35 -18.07 -35.01
CA VAL A 59 -4.38 -18.86 -34.23
C VAL A 59 -3.30 -19.38 -35.16
N ASP A 60 -2.05 -19.06 -34.86
CA ASP A 60 -0.88 -19.68 -35.47
C ASP A 60 -0.21 -20.61 -34.46
N SER A 61 0.21 -21.79 -34.90
CA SER A 61 0.96 -22.73 -34.07
C SER A 61 2.07 -23.33 -34.91
N PHE A 62 3.28 -23.33 -34.37
CA PHE A 62 4.44 -23.89 -35.05
C PHE A 62 5.40 -24.55 -34.05
N HIS A 63 6.00 -25.64 -34.50
CA HIS A 63 6.97 -26.45 -33.78
C HIS A 63 8.34 -26.23 -34.41
N LEU A 64 9.38 -26.06 -33.59
CA LEU A 64 10.71 -25.68 -34.02
C LEU A 64 11.77 -26.49 -33.25
N PHE A 65 12.78 -26.98 -33.96
CA PHE A 65 14.00 -27.50 -33.35
C PHE A 65 15.04 -26.39 -33.13
N ILE A 66 15.59 -26.29 -31.92
CA ILE A 66 16.57 -25.27 -31.54
C ILE A 66 18.00 -25.77 -31.78
N ASN A 67 18.29 -26.17 -33.02
CA ASN A 67 19.58 -26.72 -33.44
C ASN A 67 20.26 -25.88 -34.53
N GLY A 68 19.69 -24.73 -34.88
CA GLY A 68 20.16 -23.87 -35.96
C GLY A 68 20.05 -24.48 -37.37
N GLN A 69 19.39 -25.63 -37.52
CA GLN A 69 19.14 -26.26 -38.81
C GLN A 69 17.77 -25.83 -39.35
N PRO A 70 17.60 -25.77 -40.69
CA PRO A 70 16.31 -25.44 -41.30
C PRO A 70 15.24 -26.49 -40.96
N ASP A 71 14.07 -26.00 -40.57
CA ASP A 71 12.83 -26.75 -40.37
C ASP A 71 11.73 -26.20 -41.30
N LYS A 72 10.67 -26.97 -41.49
CA LYS A 72 9.56 -26.63 -42.40
C LYS A 72 8.27 -26.46 -41.62
N VAL A 73 7.73 -25.25 -41.63
CA VAL A 73 6.46 -24.91 -40.98
C VAL A 73 5.37 -24.73 -42.05
N PRO A 74 4.27 -25.51 -42.02
CA PRO A 74 3.23 -25.40 -43.02
C PRO A 74 2.44 -24.09 -42.89
N VAL A 75 2.09 -23.49 -44.03
CA VAL A 75 1.20 -22.34 -44.11
C VAL A 75 -0.22 -22.82 -44.36
N THR A 76 -1.11 -22.62 -43.39
CA THR A 76 -2.51 -23.11 -43.44
C THR A 76 -3.54 -22.00 -43.67
N SER A 77 -3.16 -20.74 -43.48
CA SER A 77 -4.02 -19.57 -43.61
C SER A 77 -3.40 -18.54 -44.54
N ARG A 78 -4.25 -17.72 -45.19
CA ARG A 78 -3.83 -16.56 -45.98
C ARG A 78 -3.48 -15.34 -45.12
N ILE A 79 -3.86 -15.35 -43.85
CA ILE A 79 -3.77 -14.21 -42.94
C ILE A 79 -2.30 -13.93 -42.61
N TRP A 80 -1.90 -12.66 -42.72
CA TRP A 80 -0.61 -12.18 -42.21
C TRP A 80 -0.86 -11.26 -41.00
N PRO A 81 -0.87 -11.82 -39.77
CA PRO A 81 -1.61 -11.22 -38.66
C PRO A 81 -0.98 -9.94 -38.09
N TYR A 82 0.34 -9.77 -38.24
CA TYR A 82 1.05 -8.57 -37.76
C TYR A 82 0.61 -7.28 -38.47
N GLN A 83 0.22 -7.34 -39.75
CA GLN A 83 -0.29 -6.19 -40.52
C GLN A 83 -1.36 -6.63 -41.52
N VAL A 84 -2.55 -6.96 -41.03
CA VAL A 84 -3.66 -7.46 -41.85
C VAL A 84 -4.19 -6.47 -42.90
N PHE A 85 -3.83 -5.19 -42.79
CA PHE A 85 -4.23 -4.13 -43.74
C PHE A 85 -3.22 -3.91 -44.88
N MET A 86 -2.11 -4.66 -44.92
CA MET A 86 -1.20 -4.67 -46.06
C MET A 86 -1.70 -5.63 -47.16
N GLY A 87 -1.45 -5.30 -48.43
CA GLY A 87 -1.76 -6.13 -49.59
C GLY A 87 -0.87 -7.37 -49.75
N ILE A 88 -0.59 -8.06 -48.64
CA ILE A 88 0.25 -9.27 -48.56
C ILE A 88 -0.64 -10.42 -48.12
N SER A 89 -0.58 -11.53 -48.85
CA SER A 89 -1.26 -12.77 -48.50
C SER A 89 -0.23 -13.87 -48.30
N LEU A 90 -0.31 -14.58 -47.18
CA LEU A 90 0.33 -15.89 -47.09
C LEU A 90 -0.32 -16.83 -48.13
N ILE A 91 0.41 -17.86 -48.58
CA ILE A 91 -0.06 -18.82 -49.58
C ILE A 91 -0.35 -20.16 -48.90
N PRO A 92 -1.62 -20.51 -48.61
CA PRO A 92 -1.95 -21.81 -48.02
C PRO A 92 -1.42 -22.97 -48.87
N GLY A 93 -0.87 -23.99 -48.20
CA GLY A 93 -0.27 -25.17 -48.84
C GLY A 93 1.22 -25.03 -49.18
N THR A 94 1.83 -23.86 -48.96
CA THR A 94 3.30 -23.73 -48.97
C THR A 94 3.91 -23.95 -47.58
N GLU A 95 5.24 -23.99 -47.50
CA GLU A 95 5.99 -24.11 -46.25
C GLU A 95 6.83 -22.84 -46.04
N LYS A 96 7.03 -22.45 -44.77
CA LYS A 96 8.07 -21.53 -44.34
C LYS A 96 9.32 -22.35 -44.01
N GLU A 97 10.47 -21.91 -44.49
CA GLU A 97 11.76 -22.41 -44.01
C GLU A 97 12.11 -21.62 -42.75
N VAL A 98 12.31 -22.30 -41.62
CA VAL A 98 12.52 -21.66 -40.33
C VAL A 98 13.76 -22.24 -39.66
N THR A 99 14.67 -21.39 -39.18
CA THR A 99 15.77 -21.79 -38.31
C THR A 99 15.57 -21.18 -36.93
N ALA A 100 15.84 -21.94 -35.87
CA ALA A 100 15.78 -21.46 -34.49
C ALA A 100 17.06 -21.79 -33.74
N GLN A 101 17.62 -20.80 -33.03
CA GLN A 101 18.85 -20.98 -32.25
C GLN A 101 18.92 -20.03 -31.05
N TRP A 102 19.56 -20.50 -29.99
CA TRP A 102 19.86 -19.67 -28.81
C TRP A 102 21.03 -18.73 -29.11
N ILE A 103 20.82 -17.42 -28.97
CA ILE A 103 21.91 -16.44 -28.85
C ILE A 103 22.46 -16.47 -27.42
N LYS A 104 21.56 -16.53 -26.43
CA LYS A 104 21.85 -16.76 -25.02
C LYS A 104 20.86 -17.80 -24.51
N LYS A 105 21.40 -18.92 -24.01
CA LYS A 105 20.59 -20.08 -23.60
C LYS A 105 19.46 -19.66 -22.66
N ASP A 106 18.25 -20.13 -22.95
CA ASP A 106 17.01 -19.93 -22.19
C ASP A 106 16.50 -18.47 -22.08
N SER A 107 17.23 -17.47 -22.61
CA SER A 107 16.86 -16.05 -22.47
C SER A 107 16.80 -15.26 -23.78
N ILE A 108 17.59 -15.62 -24.80
CA ILE A 108 17.57 -14.94 -26.11
C ILE A 108 17.51 -15.98 -27.22
N LEU A 109 16.34 -16.13 -27.84
CA LEU A 109 16.10 -17.04 -28.96
C LEU A 109 16.00 -16.23 -30.26
N LYS A 110 16.79 -16.61 -31.27
CA LYS A 110 16.68 -16.10 -32.64
C LYS A 110 15.88 -17.08 -33.48
N ILE A 111 14.92 -16.57 -34.24
CA ILE A 111 14.15 -17.30 -35.24
C ILE A 111 14.32 -16.58 -36.57
N GLU A 112 14.77 -17.27 -37.61
CA GLU A 112 14.87 -16.73 -38.97
C GLU A 112 13.90 -17.50 -39.85
N GLU A 113 13.09 -16.78 -40.62
CA GLU A 113 12.05 -17.35 -41.46
C GLU A 113 12.18 -16.84 -42.90
N ASP A 114 12.14 -17.75 -43.86
CA ASP A 114 12.01 -17.46 -45.29
C ASP A 114 10.73 -18.10 -45.81
N TYR A 115 9.84 -17.29 -46.38
CA TYR A 115 8.56 -17.81 -46.87
C TYR A 115 7.98 -17.04 -48.05
N PRO A 116 7.30 -17.75 -48.96
CA PRO A 116 6.66 -17.12 -50.09
C PRO A 116 5.35 -16.43 -49.69
N VAL A 117 5.09 -15.29 -50.30
CA VAL A 117 3.85 -14.53 -50.18
C VAL A 117 3.33 -14.14 -51.55
N SER A 118 2.01 -13.93 -51.64
CA SER A 118 1.38 -13.32 -52.81
C SER A 118 1.19 -11.83 -52.56
N VAL A 119 1.62 -11.03 -53.53
CA VAL A 119 1.41 -9.58 -53.59
C VAL A 119 0.76 -9.23 -54.93
N SER A 120 0.41 -7.95 -55.15
CA SER A 120 -0.24 -7.50 -56.39
C SER A 120 0.57 -7.77 -57.66
N GLN A 121 1.90 -7.91 -57.54
CA GLN A 121 2.81 -8.21 -58.65
C GLN A 121 3.19 -9.71 -58.76
N GLY A 122 2.48 -10.59 -58.06
CA GLY A 122 2.71 -12.03 -58.08
C GLY A 122 3.38 -12.56 -56.82
N LYS A 123 4.17 -13.64 -56.96
CA LYS A 123 4.80 -14.35 -55.84
C LYS A 123 6.18 -13.75 -55.55
N THR A 124 6.44 -13.42 -54.29
CA THR A 124 7.75 -12.98 -53.80
C THR A 124 8.06 -13.65 -52.46
N THR A 125 9.27 -13.46 -51.93
CA THR A 125 9.72 -14.06 -50.66
C THR A 125 9.92 -12.98 -49.61
N ILE A 126 9.42 -13.24 -48.39
CA ILE A 126 9.77 -12.46 -47.20
C ILE A 126 10.82 -13.24 -46.42
N HIS A 127 11.93 -12.57 -46.12
CA HIS A 127 12.84 -12.98 -45.06
C HIS A 127 12.52 -12.17 -43.80
N SER A 128 12.48 -12.86 -42.66
CA SER A 128 12.17 -12.28 -41.36
C SER A 128 13.14 -12.79 -40.30
N ILE A 129 13.68 -11.90 -39.48
CA ILE A 129 14.48 -12.24 -38.30
C ILE A 129 13.71 -11.79 -37.07
N GLN A 130 13.42 -12.73 -36.18
CA GLN A 130 12.77 -12.49 -34.90
C GLN A 130 13.73 -12.79 -33.75
N THR A 131 13.81 -11.90 -32.77
CA THR A 131 14.57 -12.14 -31.54
C THR A 131 13.64 -12.04 -30.34
N TYR A 132 13.52 -13.15 -29.60
CA TYR A 132 12.74 -13.29 -28.38
C TYR A 132 13.69 -13.09 -27.20
N THR A 133 13.55 -11.97 -26.50
CA THR A 133 14.42 -11.56 -25.39
C THR A 133 13.64 -11.55 -24.09
N LEU A 134 14.05 -12.40 -23.15
CA LEU A 134 13.50 -12.47 -21.80
C LEU A 134 14.17 -11.42 -20.89
N SER A 135 13.38 -10.71 -20.07
CA SER A 135 13.93 -9.81 -19.04
C SER A 135 14.67 -10.59 -17.95
N ASP A 136 15.58 -9.93 -17.22
CA ASP A 136 16.37 -10.59 -16.17
C ASP A 136 15.49 -11.14 -15.04
N GLU A 137 14.33 -10.53 -14.75
CA GLU A 137 13.36 -11.06 -13.76
C GLU A 137 12.46 -12.18 -14.33
N GLY A 138 12.57 -12.46 -15.63
CA GLY A 138 11.78 -13.48 -16.32
C GLY A 138 10.30 -13.13 -16.52
N GLN A 139 9.89 -11.88 -16.30
CA GLN A 139 8.49 -11.44 -16.33
C GLN A 139 8.05 -10.81 -17.65
N LYS A 140 8.99 -10.23 -18.41
CA LYS A 140 8.73 -9.65 -19.73
C LYS A 140 9.45 -10.43 -20.83
N LEU A 141 8.78 -10.60 -21.96
CA LEU A 141 9.30 -11.17 -23.18
C LEU A 141 9.15 -10.14 -24.30
N THR A 142 10.26 -9.67 -24.84
CA THR A 142 10.27 -8.73 -25.96
C THR A 142 10.61 -9.45 -27.26
N ILE A 143 9.74 -9.35 -28.26
CA ILE A 143 9.95 -9.86 -29.60
C ILE A 143 10.28 -8.71 -30.53
N TYR A 144 11.52 -8.70 -31.04
CA TYR A 144 11.94 -7.79 -32.11
C TYR A 144 11.78 -8.48 -33.45
N ILE A 145 11.08 -7.86 -34.40
CA ILE A 145 10.86 -8.42 -35.74
C ILE A 145 11.44 -7.49 -36.81
N TYR A 146 12.40 -8.02 -37.57
CA TYR A 146 13.01 -7.40 -38.74
C TYR A 146 12.56 -8.13 -40.01
N ARG A 147 12.24 -7.40 -41.07
CA ARG A 147 11.80 -7.96 -42.36
C ARG A 147 12.52 -7.23 -43.49
N ASN A 148 12.60 -7.84 -44.68
CA ASN A 148 13.23 -7.32 -45.92
C ASN A 148 12.77 -5.94 -46.45
N SER A 149 12.05 -5.14 -45.66
CA SER A 149 11.84 -3.73 -45.97
C SER A 149 13.01 -2.91 -45.45
N ASP A 150 13.45 -1.88 -46.19
CA ASP A 150 14.42 -0.84 -45.78
C ASP A 150 13.97 0.01 -44.58
N ARG A 151 13.03 -0.48 -43.76
CA ARG A 151 12.62 0.14 -42.51
C ARG A 151 13.82 0.14 -41.56
N ALA A 152 14.25 1.33 -41.19
CA ALA A 152 15.33 1.54 -40.23
C ALA A 152 15.06 0.90 -38.84
N ASN A 153 13.81 0.57 -38.51
CA ASN A 153 13.39 0.10 -37.18
C ASN A 153 12.62 -1.23 -37.24
N SER A 154 12.86 -2.11 -36.27
CA SER A 154 12.07 -3.34 -36.05
C SER A 154 10.67 -3.02 -35.54
N SER A 155 9.72 -3.94 -35.79
CA SER A 155 8.48 -3.98 -35.01
C SER A 155 8.79 -4.65 -33.66
N VAL A 156 8.40 -4.00 -32.57
CA VAL A 156 8.65 -4.47 -31.21
C VAL A 156 7.32 -4.88 -30.58
N TYR A 157 7.25 -6.07 -30.03
CA TYR A 157 6.09 -6.56 -29.28
C TYR A 157 6.55 -7.04 -27.91
N VAL A 158 6.03 -6.45 -26.84
CA VAL A 158 6.39 -6.80 -25.48
C VAL A 158 5.24 -7.57 -24.87
N PHE A 159 5.56 -8.70 -24.25
CA PHE A 159 4.62 -9.59 -23.60
C PHE A 159 4.96 -9.72 -22.13
N ARG A 160 3.94 -9.96 -21.32
CA ARG A 160 4.05 -10.29 -19.90
C ARG A 160 3.74 -11.75 -19.69
N ARG A 161 4.45 -12.41 -18.77
CA ARG A 161 4.16 -13.78 -18.35
C ARG A 161 2.82 -13.86 -17.60
N GLY A 162 1.98 -14.83 -17.99
CA GLY A 162 0.69 -15.12 -17.37
C GLY A 162 -0.48 -14.29 -17.90
N ALA A 163 -1.62 -14.38 -17.21
CA ALA A 163 -2.86 -13.67 -17.54
C ALA A 163 -2.79 -12.18 -17.15
N VAL A 164 -3.48 -11.34 -17.92
CA VAL A 164 -3.62 -9.90 -17.65
C VAL A 164 -4.77 -9.65 -16.69
N ASN A 165 -4.51 -8.85 -15.66
CA ASN A 165 -5.57 -8.34 -14.77
C ASN A 165 -6.17 -7.07 -15.39
N ASN A 166 -7.38 -7.17 -15.94
CA ASN A 166 -8.05 -6.01 -16.52
C ASN A 166 -8.74 -5.18 -15.43
N ALA A 167 -8.46 -3.87 -15.41
CA ALA A 167 -9.11 -2.91 -14.54
C ALA A 167 -9.38 -1.60 -15.30
N TYR A 168 -10.06 -0.68 -14.64
CA TYR A 168 -10.32 0.66 -15.15
C TYR A 168 -9.60 1.69 -14.29
N SER A 169 -9.18 2.78 -14.91
CA SER A 169 -8.55 3.90 -14.23
C SER A 169 -9.25 5.22 -14.52
N MET A 170 -9.21 6.15 -13.56
CA MET A 170 -9.60 7.55 -13.79
C MET A 170 -8.68 8.49 -13.02
N GLN A 171 -8.46 9.68 -13.58
CA GLN A 171 -7.87 10.81 -12.88
C GLN A 171 -8.94 11.54 -12.09
N LEU A 172 -8.74 11.74 -10.78
CA LEU A 172 -9.63 12.57 -9.98
C LEU A 172 -9.23 14.06 -10.06
N LYS A 173 -10.24 14.93 -10.02
CA LYS A 173 -10.03 16.37 -10.02
C LYS A 173 -9.66 16.85 -8.62
N ASP A 174 -8.75 17.81 -8.54
CA ASP A 174 -8.37 18.45 -7.28
C ASP A 174 -9.40 19.50 -6.84
N GLN A 175 -10.59 19.02 -6.47
CA GLN A 175 -11.71 19.86 -6.04
C GLN A 175 -12.48 19.17 -4.93
N TRP A 176 -12.25 19.61 -3.70
CA TRP A 176 -12.74 18.95 -2.47
C TRP A 176 -13.74 19.81 -1.69
N ASP A 177 -14.10 20.98 -2.21
CA ASP A 177 -15.09 21.87 -1.62
C ASP A 177 -16.52 21.38 -1.83
N LEU A 178 -17.37 21.51 -0.79
CA LEU A 178 -18.79 21.13 -0.77
C LEU A 178 -19.57 21.75 -1.94
N GLU A 179 -19.34 23.04 -2.20
CA GLU A 179 -19.98 23.78 -3.30
C GLU A 179 -19.29 23.57 -4.66
N GLY A 180 -18.09 23.00 -4.67
CA GLY A 180 -17.29 22.74 -5.86
C GLY A 180 -17.38 21.28 -6.35
N GLY A 181 -16.25 20.76 -6.82
CA GLY A 181 -16.13 19.44 -7.45
C GLY A 181 -16.24 18.22 -6.51
N LEU A 182 -16.48 18.43 -5.20
CA LEU A 182 -16.68 17.30 -4.28
C LEU A 182 -17.85 16.41 -4.71
N SER A 183 -18.86 16.97 -5.39
CA SER A 183 -20.02 16.20 -5.87
C SER A 183 -19.60 15.11 -6.86
N ASP A 184 -18.74 15.44 -7.83
CA ASP A 184 -18.17 14.48 -8.79
C ASP A 184 -17.33 13.42 -8.06
N ASN A 185 -16.47 13.86 -7.15
CA ASN A 185 -15.58 12.96 -6.40
C ASN A 185 -16.37 12.02 -5.47
N ALA A 186 -17.41 12.50 -4.78
CA ALA A 186 -18.29 11.68 -3.94
C ALA A 186 -19.05 10.64 -4.76
N PHE A 187 -19.55 11.01 -5.94
CA PHE A 187 -20.14 10.06 -6.87
C PHE A 187 -19.14 8.97 -7.27
N LEU A 188 -17.95 9.35 -7.72
CA LEU A 188 -16.91 8.43 -8.18
C LEU A 188 -16.40 7.50 -7.07
N ILE A 189 -16.15 8.03 -5.87
CA ILE A 189 -15.71 7.24 -4.70
C ILE A 189 -16.81 6.27 -4.27
N SER A 190 -18.08 6.69 -4.31
CA SER A 190 -19.19 5.77 -4.02
C SER A 190 -19.32 4.66 -5.05
N LEU A 191 -19.11 4.97 -6.33
CA LEU A 191 -19.10 4.00 -7.42
C LEU A 191 -17.94 3.01 -7.23
N GLN A 192 -16.74 3.51 -6.91
CA GLN A 192 -15.55 2.70 -6.64
C GLN A 192 -15.80 1.68 -5.53
N GLY A 193 -16.34 2.11 -4.40
CA GLY A 193 -16.66 1.20 -3.30
C GLY A 193 -17.66 0.10 -3.67
N ILE A 194 -18.62 0.41 -4.56
CA ILE A 194 -19.59 -0.57 -5.05
C ILE A 194 -18.94 -1.60 -5.99
N VAL A 195 -18.17 -1.13 -6.98
CA VAL A 195 -17.61 -2.01 -8.03
C VAL A 195 -16.45 -2.84 -7.52
N ASN A 196 -15.68 -2.32 -6.56
CA ASN A 196 -14.52 -3.01 -6.00
C ASN A 196 -14.85 -4.01 -4.89
N LYS A 197 -16.14 -4.21 -4.58
CA LYS A 197 -16.56 -5.04 -3.43
C LYS A 197 -15.93 -6.43 -3.41
N ASN A 198 -15.81 -7.07 -4.57
CA ASN A 198 -15.30 -8.44 -4.68
C ASN A 198 -13.99 -8.57 -5.49
N SER A 199 -13.58 -7.52 -6.20
CA SER A 199 -12.43 -7.56 -7.12
C SER A 199 -11.84 -6.17 -7.33
N PRO A 200 -10.53 -6.04 -7.62
CA PRO A 200 -9.89 -4.76 -7.92
C PRO A 200 -10.25 -4.29 -9.33
N THR A 201 -11.33 -3.50 -9.46
CA THR A 201 -11.94 -3.17 -10.77
C THR A 201 -11.76 -1.71 -11.19
N LEU A 202 -11.88 -0.75 -10.28
CA LEU A 202 -11.76 0.68 -10.55
C LEU A 202 -10.71 1.32 -9.64
N TYR A 203 -9.67 1.88 -10.24
CA TYR A 203 -8.58 2.56 -9.58
C TYR A 203 -8.59 4.06 -9.90
N PHE A 204 -8.30 4.90 -8.93
CA PHE A 204 -8.18 6.33 -9.13
C PHE A 204 -6.74 6.81 -8.95
N ILE A 205 -6.30 7.64 -9.88
CA ILE A 205 -5.08 8.43 -9.71
C ILE A 205 -5.53 9.77 -9.11
N TYR A 206 -5.11 10.02 -7.88
CA TYR A 206 -5.44 11.25 -7.15
C TYR A 206 -4.48 12.38 -7.56
N PRO A 207 -4.88 13.65 -7.35
CA PRO A 207 -4.02 14.80 -7.59
C PRO A 207 -2.69 14.72 -6.86
N LYS A 208 -1.64 15.35 -7.41
CA LYS A 208 -0.29 15.35 -6.84
C LYS A 208 -0.21 15.98 -5.44
N ASP A 209 -1.05 16.97 -5.19
CA ASP A 209 -1.13 17.70 -3.91
C ASP A 209 -2.11 17.05 -2.91
N TYR A 210 -2.66 15.88 -3.25
CA TYR A 210 -3.43 15.08 -2.31
C TYR A 210 -2.51 14.47 -1.24
N ASP A 211 -3.03 14.28 -0.03
CA ASP A 211 -2.21 13.90 1.14
C ASP A 211 -1.45 12.58 0.92
N TYR A 212 -2.06 11.65 0.19
CA TYR A 212 -1.44 10.41 -0.28
C TYR A 212 -1.13 10.47 -1.77
N ASN A 213 0.06 10.98 -2.09
CA ASN A 213 0.52 11.17 -3.48
C ASN A 213 1.12 9.91 -4.13
N PHE A 214 1.05 8.74 -3.50
CA PHE A 214 1.59 7.49 -4.04
C PHE A 214 0.73 6.87 -5.15
N THR A 215 -0.48 7.39 -5.42
CA THR A 215 -1.45 6.70 -6.27
C THR A 215 -0.98 6.50 -7.72
N GLU A 216 -0.23 7.46 -8.27
CA GLU A 216 0.35 7.33 -9.62
C GLU A 216 1.50 6.31 -9.64
N LYS A 217 2.38 6.34 -8.64
CA LYS A 217 3.46 5.34 -8.49
C LYS A 217 2.89 3.93 -8.35
N LEU A 218 1.86 3.76 -7.54
CA LEU A 218 1.22 2.47 -7.32
C LEU A 218 0.44 2.00 -8.55
N TYR A 219 -0.19 2.91 -9.31
CA TYR A 219 -0.77 2.59 -10.62
C TYR A 219 0.28 2.00 -11.57
N ASN A 220 1.45 2.65 -11.68
CA ASN A 220 2.56 2.13 -12.49
C ASN A 220 3.07 0.79 -11.96
N PHE A 221 3.14 0.62 -10.64
CA PHE A 221 3.50 -0.67 -10.06
C PHE A 221 2.48 -1.78 -10.41
N TYR A 222 1.17 -1.51 -10.34
CA TYR A 222 0.15 -2.45 -10.81
C TYR A 222 0.35 -2.80 -12.29
N LYS A 223 0.59 -1.77 -13.12
CA LYS A 223 0.78 -1.92 -14.56
C LYS A 223 2.05 -2.68 -14.90
N ASP A 224 3.18 -2.38 -14.28
CA ASP A 224 4.51 -2.81 -14.69
C ASP A 224 4.95 -4.10 -13.98
N HIS A 225 4.57 -4.25 -12.71
CA HIS A 225 4.95 -5.39 -11.85
C HIS A 225 3.83 -6.43 -11.72
N LEU A 226 2.58 -6.02 -11.48
CA LEU A 226 1.49 -6.96 -11.15
C LEU A 226 0.58 -7.40 -12.30
N GLY A 227 0.90 -7.04 -13.53
CA GLY A 227 0.12 -7.59 -14.63
C GLY A 227 -1.14 -6.83 -15.02
N TYR A 228 -1.37 -5.63 -14.48
CA TYR A 228 -2.60 -4.91 -14.77
C TYR A 228 -2.57 -4.24 -16.14
N SER A 229 -3.70 -4.32 -16.85
CA SER A 229 -4.03 -3.45 -17.98
C SER A 229 -5.20 -2.57 -17.56
N PHE A 230 -5.01 -1.26 -17.68
CA PHE A 230 -6.01 -0.27 -17.29
C PHE A 230 -6.67 0.35 -18.51
N THR A 231 -7.99 0.31 -18.55
CA THR A 231 -8.79 1.12 -19.50
C THR A 231 -9.14 2.45 -18.83
N GLU A 232 -8.64 3.56 -19.37
CA GLU A 232 -8.95 4.88 -18.83
C GLU A 232 -10.40 5.29 -19.14
N ILE A 233 -11.11 5.78 -18.13
CA ILE A 233 -12.48 6.30 -18.26
C ILE A 233 -12.47 7.82 -18.08
N GLN A 234 -13.16 8.52 -18.98
CA GLN A 234 -13.31 9.98 -18.92
C GLN A 234 -14.74 10.39 -18.56
N GLY A 235 -14.87 11.03 -17.39
CA GLY A 235 -16.13 11.63 -16.91
C GLY A 235 -17.10 10.67 -16.22
N ILE A 236 -17.92 11.22 -15.33
CA ILE A 236 -18.85 10.47 -14.46
C ILE A 236 -19.92 9.69 -15.25
N GLY A 237 -20.36 10.21 -16.40
CA GLY A 237 -21.37 9.56 -17.23
C GLY A 237 -20.86 8.28 -17.91
N ALA A 238 -19.60 8.28 -18.36
CA ALA A 238 -18.96 7.10 -18.93
C ALA A 238 -18.74 6.03 -17.85
N ALA A 239 -18.27 6.44 -16.66
CA ALA A 239 -18.10 5.55 -15.52
C ALA A 239 -19.45 4.90 -15.14
N LEU A 240 -20.53 5.68 -15.02
CA LEU A 240 -21.85 5.12 -14.73
C LEU A 240 -22.31 4.14 -15.82
N LYS A 241 -22.09 4.46 -17.09
CA LYS A 241 -22.49 3.61 -18.21
C LYS A 241 -21.78 2.26 -18.16
N ILE A 242 -20.47 2.24 -17.89
CA ILE A 242 -19.67 1.02 -17.80
C ILE A 242 -20.12 0.15 -16.62
N PHE A 243 -20.41 0.77 -15.46
CA PHE A 243 -20.66 0.06 -14.21
C PHE A 243 -22.14 -0.01 -13.80
N LYS A 244 -23.06 0.32 -14.70
CA LYS A 244 -24.50 0.44 -14.42
C LYS A 244 -25.06 -0.78 -13.70
N ASP A 245 -24.70 -1.99 -14.13
CA ASP A 245 -25.28 -3.22 -13.61
C ASP A 245 -24.88 -3.54 -12.16
N SER A 246 -23.76 -2.97 -11.71
CA SER A 246 -23.29 -3.03 -10.32
C SER A 246 -24.07 -2.10 -9.38
N VAL A 247 -24.68 -1.04 -9.92
CA VAL A 247 -25.41 -0.01 -9.17
C VAL A 247 -26.91 -0.32 -9.14
N LYS A 248 -27.54 -0.23 -7.96
CA LYS A 248 -28.98 -0.55 -7.76
C LYS A 248 -29.86 0.67 -7.51
N GLY A 249 -29.26 1.83 -7.27
CA GLY A 249 -30.00 3.09 -7.08
C GLY A 249 -29.08 4.26 -6.82
N TYR A 250 -29.66 5.37 -6.36
CA TYR A 250 -28.93 6.58 -5.97
C TYR A 250 -29.43 7.16 -4.64
N VAL A 251 -28.55 7.86 -3.93
CA VAL A 251 -28.86 8.62 -2.71
C VAL A 251 -28.49 10.08 -2.94
N ILE A 252 -29.43 10.99 -2.69
CA ILE A 252 -29.17 12.44 -2.81
C ILE A 252 -28.69 12.98 -1.46
N TRP A 253 -27.49 13.57 -1.43
CA TRP A 253 -26.99 14.29 -0.27
C TRP A 253 -27.19 15.80 -0.40
N ASP A 254 -27.16 16.51 0.72
CA ASP A 254 -27.36 17.96 0.80
C ASP A 254 -26.03 18.68 1.07
N LYS A 255 -25.63 19.57 0.17
CA LYS A 255 -24.42 20.40 0.33
C LYS A 255 -24.48 21.31 1.55
N ALA A 256 -25.68 21.75 1.96
CA ALA A 256 -25.88 22.56 3.15
C ALA A 256 -25.68 21.76 4.47
N SER A 257 -25.58 20.43 4.39
CA SER A 257 -25.33 19.56 5.53
C SER A 257 -24.22 18.56 5.20
N ARG A 258 -22.99 18.88 5.60
CA ARG A 258 -21.82 18.00 5.47
C ARG A 258 -22.09 16.57 5.99
N ALA A 259 -22.76 16.45 7.14
CA ALA A 259 -23.11 15.17 7.73
C ALA A 259 -24.02 14.31 6.85
N SER A 260 -24.85 14.94 6.00
CA SER A 260 -25.71 14.21 5.06
C SER A 260 -24.93 13.37 4.05
N LEU A 261 -23.70 13.78 3.69
CA LEU A 261 -22.81 13.01 2.81
C LEU A 261 -22.35 11.71 3.49
N ASN A 262 -21.96 11.78 4.76
CA ASN A 262 -21.58 10.59 5.54
C ASN A 262 -22.77 9.62 5.70
N VAL A 263 -23.97 10.14 5.96
CA VAL A 263 -25.18 9.32 6.00
C VAL A 263 -25.48 8.70 4.63
N ALA A 264 -25.24 9.44 3.54
CA ALA A 264 -25.37 8.92 2.18
C ALA A 264 -24.36 7.81 1.87
N PHE A 265 -23.10 7.93 2.29
CA PHE A 265 -22.09 6.86 2.15
C PHE A 265 -22.47 5.59 2.93
N THR A 266 -23.00 5.74 4.14
CA THR A 266 -23.54 4.60 4.90
C THR A 266 -24.61 3.87 4.09
N LEU A 267 -25.58 4.60 3.55
CA LEU A 267 -26.69 4.01 2.79
C LEU A 267 -26.23 3.45 1.43
N ALA A 268 -25.24 4.09 0.80
CA ALA A 268 -24.61 3.64 -0.44
C ALA A 268 -24.05 2.22 -0.31
N GLY A 269 -23.30 1.94 0.76
CA GLY A 269 -22.76 0.60 1.03
C GLY A 269 -23.84 -0.44 1.29
N LEU A 270 -24.91 -0.08 2.01
CA LEU A 270 -26.02 -0.98 2.33
C LEU A 270 -26.91 -1.30 1.12
N LYS A 271 -27.06 -0.35 0.19
CA LYS A 271 -28.05 -0.44 -0.91
C LYS A 271 -27.43 -0.51 -2.29
N LYS A 272 -26.09 -0.54 -2.39
CA LYS A 272 -25.34 -0.48 -3.65
C LYS A 272 -25.77 0.72 -4.49
N ALA A 273 -25.82 1.89 -3.85
CA ALA A 273 -26.35 3.11 -4.44
C ALA A 273 -25.26 4.17 -4.58
N VAL A 274 -25.20 4.83 -5.74
CA VAL A 274 -24.27 5.95 -5.94
C VAL A 274 -24.75 7.19 -5.19
N VAL A 275 -23.82 7.97 -4.65
CA VAL A 275 -24.11 9.21 -3.95
C VAL A 275 -24.08 10.37 -4.94
N ILE A 276 -25.12 11.21 -4.95
CA ILE A 276 -25.27 12.28 -5.93
C ILE A 276 -25.80 13.58 -5.32
N THR A 277 -25.64 14.67 -6.07
CA THR A 277 -26.34 15.95 -5.87
C THR A 277 -27.44 16.15 -6.90
N SER A 278 -28.27 17.19 -6.73
CA SER A 278 -29.47 17.42 -7.56
C SER A 278 -29.17 17.57 -9.06
N ASP A 279 -28.04 18.19 -9.40
CA ASP A 279 -27.57 18.41 -10.77
C ASP A 279 -27.26 17.10 -11.53
N MET A 280 -27.01 16.00 -10.82
CA MET A 280 -26.77 14.68 -11.41
C MET A 280 -28.04 13.86 -11.63
N LEU A 281 -29.22 14.34 -11.20
CA LEU A 281 -30.50 13.63 -11.37
C LEU A 281 -30.80 13.24 -12.83
N PRO A 282 -30.59 14.10 -13.84
CA PRO A 282 -30.81 13.71 -15.23
C PRO A 282 -29.97 12.50 -15.64
N MET A 283 -28.70 12.45 -15.22
CA MET A 283 -27.76 11.36 -15.53
C MET A 283 -28.23 10.02 -14.93
N VAL A 284 -28.54 10.00 -13.63
CA VAL A 284 -28.95 8.74 -12.96
C VAL A 284 -30.33 8.26 -13.39
N LYS A 285 -31.25 9.19 -13.71
CA LYS A 285 -32.58 8.87 -14.24
C LYS A 285 -32.49 8.31 -15.65
N ALA A 286 -31.65 8.88 -16.52
CA ALA A 286 -31.38 8.34 -17.85
C ALA A 286 -30.76 6.94 -17.78
N ALA A 287 -29.95 6.66 -16.74
CA ALA A 287 -29.44 5.32 -16.47
C ALA A 287 -30.50 4.35 -15.92
N GLY A 288 -31.71 4.81 -15.57
CA GLY A 288 -32.79 3.99 -15.02
C GLY A 288 -32.59 3.57 -13.55
N LEU A 289 -31.75 4.31 -12.81
CA LEU A 289 -31.53 4.05 -11.39
C LEU A 289 -32.71 4.54 -10.55
N LYS A 290 -33.01 3.81 -9.48
CA LYS A 290 -34.09 4.15 -8.54
C LYS A 290 -33.57 5.03 -7.42
N GLU A 291 -34.42 5.94 -6.95
CA GLU A 291 -34.16 6.69 -5.73
C GLU A 291 -34.19 5.77 -4.52
N VAL A 292 -33.13 5.80 -3.72
CA VAL A 292 -33.04 5.05 -2.46
C VAL A 292 -33.39 5.96 -1.27
N ALA A 293 -32.86 7.19 -1.29
CA ALA A 293 -33.20 8.22 -0.32
C ALA A 293 -32.85 9.61 -0.86
N ASP A 294 -33.55 10.61 -0.35
CA ASP A 294 -33.28 12.03 -0.57
C ASP A 294 -33.07 12.71 0.79
N PHE A 295 -31.88 13.28 1.00
CA PHE A 295 -31.52 13.98 2.23
C PHE A 295 -31.50 15.49 2.09
N ARG A 296 -31.94 16.05 0.95
CA ARG A 296 -32.08 17.50 0.78
C ARG A 296 -32.99 18.08 1.85
N ASN A 297 -32.52 19.12 2.50
CA ASN A 297 -33.15 19.85 3.61
C ASN A 297 -33.45 19.03 4.87
N LYS A 298 -33.21 17.72 4.86
CA LYS A 298 -33.61 16.81 5.96
C LYS A 298 -32.86 17.12 7.26
N PHE A 299 -31.60 17.54 7.14
CA PHE A 299 -30.69 17.74 8.26
C PHE A 299 -30.30 19.20 8.47
N ASN A 300 -30.94 20.14 7.76
CA ASN A 300 -30.60 21.56 7.89
C ASN A 300 -30.98 22.06 9.29
N GLY A 301 -30.03 22.75 9.94
CA GLY A 301 -30.17 23.25 11.30
C GLY A 301 -30.04 22.20 12.40
N LYS A 302 -29.75 20.92 12.07
CA LYS A 302 -29.49 19.87 13.05
C LYS A 302 -28.01 19.83 13.44
N THR A 303 -27.75 19.43 14.67
CA THR A 303 -26.42 19.11 15.17
C THR A 303 -25.94 17.76 14.62
N ASP A 304 -24.62 17.55 14.57
CA ASP A 304 -24.06 16.26 14.14
C ASP A 304 -24.53 15.10 15.02
N ALA A 305 -24.68 15.31 16.33
CA ALA A 305 -25.28 14.34 17.25
C ALA A 305 -26.71 13.92 16.83
N GLU A 306 -27.56 14.86 16.42
CA GLU A 306 -28.92 14.56 15.96
C GLU A 306 -28.91 13.82 14.62
N VAL A 307 -28.04 14.21 13.69
CA VAL A 307 -27.94 13.59 12.36
C VAL A 307 -27.41 12.15 12.47
N TYR A 308 -26.28 11.95 13.15
CA TYR A 308 -25.69 10.63 13.31
C TYR A 308 -26.48 9.75 14.29
N GLY A 309 -27.16 10.33 15.29
CA GLY A 309 -28.11 9.63 16.13
C GLY A 309 -29.27 9.05 15.31
N TRP A 310 -29.88 9.88 14.45
CA TRP A 310 -30.91 9.43 13.50
C TRP A 310 -30.37 8.32 12.58
N ALA A 311 -29.19 8.53 11.99
CA ALA A 311 -28.59 7.54 11.08
C ALA A 311 -28.30 6.21 11.79
N PHE A 312 -27.81 6.25 13.03
CA PHE A 312 -27.54 5.07 13.84
C PHE A 312 -28.83 4.26 14.06
N ASP A 313 -29.91 4.91 14.49
CA ASP A 313 -31.18 4.23 14.76
C ASP A 313 -31.79 3.58 13.50
N HIS A 314 -31.56 4.16 12.32
CA HIS A 314 -32.13 3.66 11.06
C HIS A 314 -31.25 2.59 10.38
N TYR A 315 -29.93 2.73 10.44
CA TYR A 315 -29.02 1.98 9.58
C TYR A 315 -28.04 1.08 10.31
N TRP A 316 -27.65 1.40 11.56
CA TRP A 316 -26.58 0.68 12.28
C TRP A 316 -26.80 -0.83 12.32
N LYS A 317 -28.05 -1.29 12.50
CA LYS A 317 -28.38 -2.72 12.57
C LYS A 317 -27.87 -3.51 11.35
N ASN A 318 -27.83 -2.89 10.17
CA ASN A 318 -27.42 -3.54 8.93
C ASN A 318 -25.96 -3.23 8.54
N CYS A 319 -25.30 -2.29 9.22
CA CYS A 319 -23.91 -1.94 8.96
C CYS A 319 -22.95 -3.01 9.48
N SER A 320 -21.76 -3.04 8.88
CA SER A 320 -20.62 -3.79 9.41
C SER A 320 -20.43 -3.51 10.90
N LYS A 321 -20.04 -4.57 11.62
CA LYS A 321 -19.59 -4.48 13.01
C LYS A 321 -18.07 -4.62 13.10
N ARG A 322 -17.40 -4.98 12.00
CA ARG A 322 -15.94 -5.12 11.90
C ARG A 322 -15.26 -3.82 11.52
N TYR A 323 -15.94 -2.98 10.74
CA TYR A 323 -15.43 -1.71 10.24
C TYR A 323 -16.44 -0.60 10.49
N ILE A 324 -15.94 0.55 10.90
CA ILE A 324 -16.64 1.83 10.97
C ILE A 324 -15.73 2.90 10.38
N VAL A 325 -16.26 3.99 9.85
CA VAL A 325 -15.48 5.07 9.25
C VAL A 325 -15.77 6.41 9.93
N TRP A 326 -14.72 7.11 10.34
CA TRP A 326 -14.77 8.48 10.85
C TRP A 326 -14.28 9.47 9.78
N MET A 327 -15.13 10.39 9.40
CA MET A 327 -14.93 11.33 8.29
C MET A 327 -14.75 12.77 8.77
N GLY A 328 -13.98 12.93 9.86
CA GLY A 328 -13.61 14.21 10.42
C GLY A 328 -12.59 14.91 9.53
N GLY A 329 -11.31 14.56 9.69
CA GLY A 329 -10.20 15.16 8.94
C GLY A 329 -10.31 16.68 8.87
N VAL A 330 -10.49 17.19 7.65
CA VAL A 330 -10.67 18.62 7.34
C VAL A 330 -12.09 19.08 7.72
N SER A 331 -12.23 20.16 8.49
CA SER A 331 -13.53 20.75 8.84
C SER A 331 -13.99 21.83 7.84
N GLY A 332 -15.18 22.39 8.05
CA GLY A 332 -15.70 23.50 7.23
C GLY A 332 -16.15 23.04 5.84
N SER A 333 -15.79 23.82 4.82
CA SER A 333 -16.29 23.66 3.45
C SER A 333 -15.60 22.57 2.63
N GLN A 334 -14.64 21.83 3.17
CA GLN A 334 -13.88 20.83 2.42
C GLN A 334 -14.00 19.42 2.99
N MET A 335 -14.15 18.43 2.13
CA MET A 335 -14.04 17.01 2.50
C MET A 335 -13.09 16.29 1.57
N LYS A 336 -12.18 15.50 2.14
CA LYS A 336 -11.31 14.59 1.38
C LYS A 336 -11.63 13.15 1.76
N PRO A 337 -12.69 12.54 1.17
CA PRO A 337 -13.23 11.27 1.63
C PRO A 337 -12.58 10.05 0.96
N GLY A 338 -11.25 10.01 0.86
CA GLY A 338 -10.51 8.95 0.18
C GLY A 338 -10.90 7.54 0.65
N ILE A 339 -11.04 7.34 1.97
CA ILE A 339 -11.33 6.03 2.59
C ILE A 339 -12.77 5.54 2.37
N ALA A 340 -13.65 6.41 1.86
CA ALA A 340 -15.07 6.09 1.76
C ALA A 340 -15.35 4.96 0.77
N ASP A 341 -14.49 4.76 -0.23
CA ASP A 341 -14.60 3.62 -1.15
C ASP A 341 -14.57 2.28 -0.37
N PHE A 342 -13.60 2.12 0.54
CA PHE A 342 -13.48 0.92 1.37
C PHE A 342 -14.67 0.77 2.32
N GLY A 343 -15.05 1.84 3.01
CA GLY A 343 -16.21 1.80 3.92
C GLY A 343 -17.52 1.43 3.22
N ILE A 344 -17.73 1.90 1.99
CA ILE A 344 -18.89 1.54 1.17
C ILE A 344 -18.81 0.06 0.76
N SER A 345 -17.64 -0.42 0.35
CA SER A 345 -17.43 -1.82 -0.05
C SER A 345 -17.75 -2.80 1.08
N GLU A 346 -17.44 -2.40 2.33
CA GLU A 346 -17.64 -3.16 3.56
C GLU A 346 -19.02 -2.94 4.21
N GLY A 347 -19.83 -2.00 3.69
CA GLY A 347 -21.13 -1.66 4.30
C GLY A 347 -20.99 -1.03 5.70
N SER A 348 -19.94 -0.24 5.90
CA SER A 348 -19.62 0.43 7.17
C SER A 348 -20.62 1.54 7.51
N PHE A 349 -20.70 1.86 8.80
CA PHE A 349 -21.33 3.10 9.27
C PHE A 349 -20.33 4.24 9.18
N PHE A 350 -20.79 5.43 8.80
CA PHE A 350 -19.96 6.63 8.67
C PHE A 350 -20.43 7.70 9.66
N ALA A 351 -19.48 8.28 10.40
CA ALA A 351 -19.75 9.35 11.36
C ALA A 351 -18.63 10.41 11.35
N ASP A 352 -18.90 11.55 11.97
CA ASP A 352 -17.90 12.55 12.33
C ASP A 352 -18.39 13.22 13.61
N LEU A 353 -18.15 12.56 14.75
CA LEU A 353 -18.56 13.03 16.08
C LEU A 353 -17.33 13.29 16.92
N SER A 354 -17.42 14.29 17.80
CA SER A 354 -16.41 14.56 18.81
C SER A 354 -16.22 13.36 19.74
N THR A 355 -14.97 13.12 20.07
CA THR A 355 -14.51 12.16 21.08
C THR A 355 -13.93 12.85 22.31
N ASP A 356 -13.98 14.18 22.40
CA ASP A 356 -13.61 14.92 23.60
C ASP A 356 -14.70 14.77 24.69
N PRO A 357 -14.37 14.32 25.91
CA PRO A 357 -15.33 14.25 27.01
C PRO A 357 -16.06 15.57 27.33
N LYS A 358 -15.49 16.72 26.97
CA LYS A 358 -16.13 18.04 27.13
C LYS A 358 -17.37 18.19 26.25
N ASP A 359 -17.42 17.55 25.09
CA ASP A 359 -18.55 17.58 24.16
C ASP A 359 -19.56 16.50 24.53
N SER A 360 -20.15 16.61 25.72
CA SER A 360 -20.91 15.55 26.40
C SER A 360 -21.94 14.81 25.53
N VAL A 361 -22.64 15.49 24.62
CA VAL A 361 -23.67 14.90 23.74
C VAL A 361 -23.04 14.05 22.64
N GLU A 362 -22.10 14.60 21.88
CA GLU A 362 -21.41 13.86 20.82
C GLU A 362 -20.56 12.74 21.40
N TYR A 363 -19.85 13.00 22.50
CA TYR A 363 -19.05 12.00 23.20
C TYR A 363 -19.88 10.80 23.69
N ALA A 364 -21.08 11.06 24.22
CA ALA A 364 -22.00 9.98 24.63
C ALA A 364 -22.43 9.13 23.43
N LEU A 365 -22.68 9.74 22.28
CA LEU A 365 -23.01 9.02 21.05
C LEU A 365 -21.80 8.26 20.48
N SER A 366 -20.61 8.86 20.48
CA SER A 366 -19.35 8.20 20.10
C SER A 366 -19.10 6.94 20.94
N LYS A 367 -19.24 7.04 22.28
CA LYS A 367 -19.19 5.88 23.19
C LYS A 367 -20.23 4.83 22.86
N LYS A 368 -21.49 5.24 22.63
CA LYS A 368 -22.56 4.31 22.26
C LYS A 368 -22.19 3.56 20.99
N ILE A 369 -21.77 4.25 19.93
CA ILE A 369 -21.45 3.65 18.64
C ILE A 369 -20.28 2.67 18.77
N LEU A 370 -19.15 3.12 19.33
CA LEU A 370 -17.94 2.30 19.47
C LEU A 370 -18.17 1.11 20.42
N GLY A 371 -18.93 1.29 21.50
CA GLY A 371 -19.28 0.22 22.42
C GLY A 371 -20.16 -0.89 21.84
N HIS A 372 -20.79 -0.69 20.67
CA HIS A 372 -21.50 -1.74 19.94
C HIS A 372 -20.61 -2.54 18.98
N MET A 373 -19.33 -2.17 18.85
CA MET A 373 -18.38 -2.94 18.04
C MET A 373 -17.71 -4.03 18.89
N PRO A 374 -17.51 -5.24 18.34
CA PRO A 374 -16.66 -6.25 18.97
C PRO A 374 -15.22 -5.72 19.14
N PRO A 375 -14.51 -6.10 20.20
CA PRO A 375 -13.07 -5.84 20.32
C PRO A 375 -12.29 -6.34 19.09
N LEU A 376 -11.17 -5.69 18.78
CA LEU A 376 -10.33 -5.90 17.59
C LEU A 376 -11.00 -5.54 16.25
N SER A 377 -12.16 -4.89 16.27
CA SER A 377 -12.70 -4.21 15.11
C SER A 377 -11.86 -2.99 14.74
N MET A 378 -12.10 -2.43 13.56
CA MET A 378 -11.33 -1.31 12.99
C MET A 378 -12.19 -0.05 12.93
N LEU A 379 -11.67 1.03 13.50
CA LEU A 379 -12.13 2.39 13.31
C LEU A 379 -11.26 3.04 12.22
N MET A 380 -11.80 3.05 11.01
CA MET A 380 -11.14 3.62 9.83
C MET A 380 -11.34 5.14 9.81
N GLY A 381 -10.46 5.89 9.16
CA GLY A 381 -10.59 7.33 9.00
C GLY A 381 -9.95 8.12 10.15
N TRP A 382 -10.27 9.42 10.23
CA TRP A 382 -9.67 10.32 11.21
C TRP A 382 -10.68 11.28 11.82
N HIS A 383 -10.39 11.71 13.04
CA HIS A 383 -11.12 12.76 13.74
C HIS A 383 -10.86 14.14 13.11
N SER A 384 -11.61 15.17 13.51
CA SER A 384 -11.35 16.55 13.10
C SER A 384 -10.76 17.34 14.24
N TYR A 385 -9.62 18.00 14.02
CA TYR A 385 -9.01 18.90 15.02
C TYR A 385 -9.88 20.13 15.37
N ALA A 386 -10.98 20.35 14.64
CA ALA A 386 -11.98 21.35 15.00
C ALA A 386 -12.96 20.88 16.09
N LYS A 387 -13.00 19.57 16.39
CA LYS A 387 -13.90 18.95 17.37
C LYS A 387 -13.13 18.41 18.58
N ASP A 388 -12.05 17.70 18.33
CA ASP A 388 -11.31 16.97 19.35
C ASP A 388 -9.84 16.81 18.97
N LEU A 389 -9.12 16.01 19.74
CA LEU A 389 -7.69 15.78 19.57
C LEU A 389 -7.43 14.28 19.42
N GLU A 390 -6.33 13.95 18.75
CA GLU A 390 -5.88 12.57 18.54
C GLU A 390 -5.90 11.75 19.83
N ARG A 391 -5.42 12.35 20.93
CA ARG A 391 -5.44 11.72 22.25
C ARG A 391 -6.84 11.29 22.69
N ASN A 392 -7.87 12.08 22.39
CA ASN A 392 -9.25 11.77 22.77
C ASN A 392 -9.76 10.60 21.91
N TYR A 393 -9.51 10.70 20.60
CA TYR A 393 -9.97 9.74 19.59
C TYR A 393 -9.39 8.34 19.81
N VAL A 394 -8.06 8.24 19.90
CA VAL A 394 -7.36 6.96 20.07
C VAL A 394 -7.58 6.39 21.48
N THR A 395 -7.70 7.23 22.52
CA THR A 395 -8.08 6.76 23.87
C THR A 395 -9.45 6.12 23.88
N LEU A 396 -10.45 6.77 23.24
CA LEU A 396 -11.80 6.25 23.20
C LEU A 396 -11.88 4.93 22.43
N ALA A 397 -11.21 4.83 21.28
CA ALA A 397 -11.12 3.59 20.52
C ALA A 397 -10.45 2.47 21.33
N SER A 398 -9.31 2.78 21.94
CA SER A 398 -8.53 1.83 22.76
C SER A 398 -9.32 1.32 23.97
N HIS A 399 -10.14 2.17 24.60
CA HIS A 399 -11.02 1.78 25.70
C HIS A 399 -11.97 0.63 25.34
N TYR A 400 -12.40 0.55 24.08
CA TYR A 400 -13.22 -0.54 23.56
C TYR A 400 -12.41 -1.65 22.88
N GLY A 401 -11.08 -1.58 22.90
CA GLY A 401 -10.20 -2.50 22.19
C GLY A 401 -10.31 -2.39 20.67
N ILE A 402 -10.72 -1.23 20.15
CA ILE A 402 -10.88 -0.94 18.72
C ILE A 402 -9.59 -0.32 18.18
N ARG A 403 -9.23 -0.70 16.96
CA ARG A 403 -7.95 -0.39 16.31
C ARG A 403 -8.15 0.75 15.33
N VAL A 404 -7.34 1.80 15.40
CA VAL A 404 -7.45 2.97 14.51
C VAL A 404 -6.52 2.82 13.31
N GLU A 405 -6.98 3.10 12.09
CA GLU A 405 -6.16 2.98 10.88
C GLU A 405 -6.75 3.74 9.69
N GLY A 406 -5.95 3.98 8.64
CA GLY A 406 -6.43 4.40 7.33
C GLY A 406 -7.17 5.73 7.36
N LEU A 407 -6.42 6.83 7.52
CA LEU A 407 -6.91 8.22 7.59
C LEU A 407 -8.03 8.50 6.59
N ASN A 408 -8.87 9.51 6.86
CA ASN A 408 -10.02 9.82 6.01
C ASN A 408 -9.64 10.06 4.53
N THR A 409 -8.40 10.50 4.28
CA THR A 409 -7.81 10.74 2.97
C THR A 409 -7.27 9.48 2.29
N PHE A 410 -7.16 8.32 2.95
CA PHE A 410 -6.48 7.16 2.39
C PHE A 410 -7.21 6.63 1.13
N PRO A 411 -6.58 6.68 -0.07
CA PRO A 411 -7.28 6.43 -1.32
C PRO A 411 -7.26 4.96 -1.75
N ASN A 412 -8.20 4.57 -2.62
CA ASN A 412 -8.23 3.30 -3.35
C ASN A 412 -8.20 2.04 -2.47
N LEU A 413 -8.56 2.13 -1.20
CA LEU A 413 -8.40 0.99 -0.28
C LEU A 413 -9.36 -0.17 -0.65
N SER A 414 -10.51 0.13 -1.25
CA SER A 414 -11.40 -0.91 -1.82
C SER A 414 -10.74 -1.69 -2.97
N PHE A 415 -9.81 -1.09 -3.71
CA PHE A 415 -9.07 -1.75 -4.79
C PHE A 415 -7.87 -2.52 -4.23
N THR A 416 -7.04 -1.85 -3.43
CA THR A 416 -5.77 -2.40 -2.96
C THR A 416 -5.97 -3.57 -1.99
N SER A 417 -7.01 -3.55 -1.16
CA SER A 417 -7.36 -4.66 -0.25
C SER A 417 -7.86 -5.92 -0.96
N ARG A 418 -8.14 -5.83 -2.27
CA ARG A 418 -8.55 -6.98 -3.11
C ARG A 418 -7.42 -7.50 -3.99
N THR A 419 -6.25 -6.88 -3.93
CA THR A 419 -5.09 -7.37 -4.67
C THR A 419 -4.08 -7.98 -3.72
N PRO A 420 -3.80 -9.29 -3.81
CA PRO A 420 -2.74 -9.89 -3.01
C PRO A 420 -1.35 -9.42 -3.46
N PRO A 421 -0.29 -9.65 -2.67
CA PRO A 421 1.08 -9.57 -3.17
C PRO A 421 1.30 -10.46 -4.40
N SER A 422 2.39 -10.23 -5.12
CA SER A 422 2.82 -11.09 -6.22
C SER A 422 2.87 -12.56 -5.78
N PRO A 423 2.51 -13.51 -6.67
CA PRO A 423 2.57 -14.93 -6.35
C PRO A 423 3.94 -15.36 -5.81
N GLY A 424 3.96 -15.94 -4.60
CA GLY A 424 5.18 -16.40 -3.95
C GLY A 424 6.02 -15.31 -3.27
N PHE A 425 5.59 -14.04 -3.32
CA PHE A 425 6.26 -12.96 -2.62
C PHE A 425 6.28 -13.22 -1.11
N LYS A 426 7.45 -13.01 -0.50
CA LYS A 426 7.65 -13.08 0.95
C LYS A 426 8.24 -11.77 1.40
N PHE A 427 7.58 -11.15 2.37
CA PHE A 427 8.15 -9.99 3.07
C PHE A 427 9.43 -10.45 3.78
N THR A 428 10.54 -9.79 3.47
CA THR A 428 11.86 -10.05 4.06
C THR A 428 12.52 -8.72 4.31
N ASN A 429 12.95 -8.52 5.54
CA ASN A 429 13.53 -7.27 6.02
C ASN A 429 15.06 -7.32 5.89
N ASN A 430 15.71 -6.16 5.86
CA ASN A 430 17.17 -6.06 5.76
C ASN A 430 17.83 -6.19 7.14
N ASN A 431 17.72 -7.37 7.74
CA ASN A 431 18.34 -7.67 9.03
C ASN A 431 19.88 -7.61 8.92
N GLN A 432 20.48 -6.60 9.57
CA GLN A 432 21.92 -6.42 9.73
C GLN A 432 22.45 -7.21 10.93
N ALA A 433 21.59 -7.46 11.91
CA ALA A 433 21.88 -8.36 13.02
C ALA A 433 21.81 -9.82 12.57
N VAL A 434 22.92 -10.54 12.67
CA VAL A 434 23.04 -11.96 12.34
C VAL A 434 22.54 -12.81 13.51
N PRO A 435 21.66 -13.80 13.27
CA PRO A 435 21.24 -14.77 14.29
C PRO A 435 22.44 -15.43 14.98
N GLY A 436 22.45 -15.42 16.31
CA GLY A 436 23.57 -15.96 17.12
C GLY A 436 24.83 -15.09 17.12
N GLY A 437 24.82 -13.93 16.46
CA GLY A 437 25.92 -12.98 16.48
C GLY A 437 26.25 -12.47 17.90
N ILE A 438 27.52 -12.21 18.15
CA ILE A 438 28.01 -11.68 19.43
C ILE A 438 28.21 -10.17 19.31
N TYR A 439 27.40 -9.39 20.01
CA TYR A 439 27.41 -7.92 19.95
C TYR A 439 27.99 -7.34 21.25
N LYS A 440 29.29 -7.02 21.24
CA LYS A 440 29.97 -6.42 22.41
C LYS A 440 30.15 -4.92 22.19
N PRO A 441 29.36 -4.06 22.84
CA PRO A 441 29.52 -2.62 22.68
C PRO A 441 30.87 -2.15 23.24
N LYS A 442 31.42 -1.13 22.59
CA LYS A 442 32.64 -0.43 23.03
C LYS A 442 32.26 0.73 23.96
N ASN A 443 33.28 1.40 24.51
CA ASN A 443 33.12 2.59 25.32
C ASN A 443 32.74 3.83 24.47
N LYS A 444 31.58 3.80 23.81
CA LYS A 444 31.11 4.77 22.81
C LYS A 444 29.67 5.22 23.05
N VAL A 445 29.23 6.23 22.31
CA VAL A 445 27.82 6.56 22.15
C VAL A 445 27.33 5.87 20.88
N TYR A 446 26.24 5.11 20.97
CA TYR A 446 25.55 4.53 19.83
C TYR A 446 24.27 5.33 19.57
N ILE A 447 24.02 5.67 18.31
CA ILE A 447 22.79 6.34 17.86
C ILE A 447 22.12 5.48 16.79
N THR A 448 20.80 5.37 16.85
CA THR A 448 19.99 4.85 15.75
C THR A 448 18.93 5.88 15.35
N CYS A 449 18.72 6.05 14.04
CA CYS A 449 17.75 6.99 13.49
C CYS A 449 16.46 6.23 13.16
N VAL A 450 15.34 6.73 13.68
CA VAL A 450 14.03 6.09 13.53
C VAL A 450 13.02 7.13 13.09
N GLN A 451 12.25 6.84 12.05
CA GLN A 451 11.12 7.65 11.60
C GLN A 451 9.82 6.85 11.74
N THR A 452 8.82 7.51 12.32
CA THR A 452 7.44 7.02 12.51
C THR A 452 6.48 7.70 11.53
N ASP A 453 5.17 7.61 11.79
CA ASP A 453 4.07 8.21 10.98
C ASP A 453 3.83 7.50 9.64
N GLY A 454 4.49 6.37 9.44
CA GLY A 454 4.24 5.45 8.35
C GLY A 454 5.28 5.47 7.23
N LEU A 455 5.42 4.31 6.61
CA LEU A 455 6.33 4.06 5.50
C LEU A 455 5.91 4.85 4.25
N GLY A 456 6.89 5.46 3.58
CA GLY A 456 6.66 6.16 2.31
C GLY A 456 6.51 7.67 2.37
N LEU A 457 6.53 8.26 3.57
CA LEU A 457 6.44 9.70 3.78
C LEU A 457 7.83 10.36 3.88
N GLY A 458 7.87 11.65 3.50
CA GLY A 458 9.01 12.53 3.71
C GLY A 458 10.35 11.94 3.24
N ALA A 459 11.28 11.72 4.17
CA ALA A 459 12.64 11.25 3.93
C ALA A 459 12.72 9.90 3.18
N TRP A 460 11.65 9.09 3.15
CA TRP A 460 11.61 7.88 2.32
C TRP A 460 11.85 8.19 0.83
N ASN A 461 11.36 9.34 0.35
CA ASN A 461 11.50 9.76 -1.04
C ASN A 461 12.76 10.62 -1.29
N ASP A 462 13.62 10.81 -0.29
CA ASP A 462 14.87 11.57 -0.42
C ASP A 462 15.87 10.80 -1.30
N SER A 463 16.55 11.49 -2.22
CA SER A 463 17.52 10.88 -3.14
C SER A 463 18.78 10.37 -2.44
N LEU A 464 19.05 10.82 -1.21
CA LEU A 464 20.16 10.35 -0.39
C LEU A 464 19.76 9.21 0.57
N ARG A 465 18.50 8.72 0.52
CA ARG A 465 18.07 7.54 1.29
C ARG A 465 19.03 6.36 1.03
N GLY A 466 19.34 5.62 2.08
CA GLY A 466 20.31 4.53 2.06
C GLY A 466 21.75 4.96 2.26
N SER A 467 22.06 6.26 2.35
CA SER A 467 23.42 6.75 2.68
C SER A 467 23.74 6.76 4.18
N LEU A 468 22.76 6.49 5.05
CA LEU A 468 22.93 6.18 6.46
C LEU A 468 21.93 5.10 6.88
N PRO A 469 22.19 4.33 7.96
CA PRO A 469 21.21 3.44 8.56
C PRO A 469 19.98 4.20 9.04
N TYR A 470 18.79 3.71 8.68
CA TYR A 470 17.52 4.32 9.03
C TYR A 470 16.47 3.24 9.29
N ALA A 471 15.68 3.42 10.35
CA ALA A 471 14.56 2.54 10.66
C ALA A 471 13.23 3.21 10.33
N TRP A 472 12.35 2.47 9.65
CA TRP A 472 11.07 2.97 9.17
C TRP A 472 9.91 2.20 9.77
N GLU A 473 8.95 2.94 10.30
CA GLU A 473 7.70 2.38 10.79
C GLU A 473 6.91 1.70 9.67
N VAL A 474 6.52 0.44 9.91
CA VAL A 474 5.57 -0.28 9.06
C VAL A 474 4.21 -0.30 9.74
N THR A 475 3.22 0.26 9.05
CA THR A 475 1.81 0.07 9.40
C THR A 475 1.40 -1.39 9.15
N ILE A 476 1.44 -2.23 10.18
CA ILE A 476 1.36 -3.69 10.03
C ILE A 476 0.03 -4.23 9.47
N ASN A 477 -1.08 -3.46 9.57
CA ASN A 477 -2.34 -3.81 8.91
C ASN A 477 -2.30 -3.69 7.39
N TRP A 478 -1.31 -2.99 6.82
CA TRP A 478 -1.15 -2.92 5.37
C TRP A 478 -0.88 -4.29 4.75
N SER A 479 -0.49 -5.30 5.54
CA SER A 479 -0.41 -6.71 5.14
C SER A 479 -1.69 -7.29 4.54
N TRP A 480 -2.85 -6.70 4.85
CA TRP A 480 -4.14 -7.06 4.26
C TRP A 480 -4.90 -5.86 3.70
N MET A 481 -4.63 -4.64 4.18
CA MET A 481 -5.26 -3.41 3.68
C MET A 481 -4.73 -3.00 2.31
N CYS A 482 -3.42 -2.91 2.15
CA CYS A 482 -2.78 -2.51 0.89
C CYS A 482 -1.47 -3.28 0.69
N PRO A 483 -1.53 -4.63 0.62
CA PRO A 483 -0.33 -5.46 0.64
C PRO A 483 0.62 -5.22 -0.53
N VAL A 484 0.08 -4.80 -1.68
CA VAL A 484 0.85 -4.41 -2.86
C VAL A 484 1.71 -3.16 -2.60
N LEU A 485 1.20 -2.21 -1.81
CA LEU A 485 1.97 -1.03 -1.44
C LEU A 485 3.12 -1.40 -0.49
N LEU A 486 2.90 -2.34 0.44
CA LEU A 486 4.01 -2.89 1.22
C LEU A 486 5.01 -3.62 0.34
N GLU A 487 4.58 -4.48 -0.58
CA GLU A 487 5.48 -5.15 -1.52
C GLU A 487 6.35 -4.14 -2.28
N TYR A 488 5.74 -3.06 -2.78
CA TYR A 488 6.47 -1.96 -3.39
C TYR A 488 7.58 -1.43 -2.47
N TYR A 489 7.30 -1.14 -1.20
CA TYR A 489 8.33 -0.61 -0.31
C TYR A 489 9.43 -1.63 0.01
N TYR A 490 9.10 -2.92 0.16
CA TYR A 490 10.10 -3.96 0.41
C TYR A 490 11.04 -4.16 -0.79
N LEU A 491 10.51 -4.12 -2.01
CA LEU A 491 11.33 -4.20 -3.23
C LEU A 491 12.24 -2.98 -3.44
N HIS A 492 11.85 -1.82 -2.91
CA HIS A 492 12.62 -0.57 -3.03
C HIS A 492 13.43 -0.22 -1.78
N ALA A 493 13.51 -1.13 -0.80
CA ALA A 493 14.35 -0.96 0.38
C ALA A 493 15.83 -1.03 -0.01
N THR A 494 16.64 -0.09 0.48
CA THR A 494 18.10 -0.15 0.39
C THR A 494 18.66 -1.00 1.53
N ASN A 495 19.92 -1.42 1.42
CA ASN A 495 20.58 -2.20 2.48
C ASN A 495 20.58 -1.51 3.86
N ASN A 496 20.46 -0.18 3.91
CA ASN A 496 20.47 0.60 5.14
C ASN A 496 19.05 0.93 5.66
N ASP A 497 18.01 0.48 4.98
CA ASP A 497 16.62 0.61 5.44
C ASP A 497 16.24 -0.61 6.27
N PHE A 498 15.79 -0.37 7.50
CA PHE A 498 15.32 -1.41 8.42
C PHE A 498 13.85 -1.17 8.77
N PHE A 499 13.01 -2.20 8.76
CA PHE A 499 11.59 -2.08 9.07
C PHE A 499 11.25 -2.56 10.48
N PHE A 500 10.33 -1.87 11.16
CA PHE A 500 9.82 -2.27 12.47
C PHE A 500 8.30 -2.10 12.55
N GLY A 501 7.63 -2.90 13.40
CA GLY A 501 6.20 -2.74 13.67
C GLY A 501 5.98 -1.65 14.73
N SER A 502 4.84 -0.96 14.70
CA SER A 502 4.62 0.24 15.52
C SER A 502 3.17 0.37 15.97
N LEU A 503 2.85 1.50 16.60
CA LEU A 503 1.50 1.95 16.96
C LEU A 503 0.84 1.14 18.09
N SER A 504 1.66 0.48 18.91
CA SER A 504 1.25 -0.18 20.16
C SER A 504 0.23 -1.32 20.02
N GLY A 505 0.00 -1.82 18.81
CA GLY A 505 -1.00 -2.83 18.55
C GLY A 505 -1.12 -3.14 17.06
N PRO A 506 -2.10 -3.97 16.67
CA PRO A 506 -2.38 -4.26 15.27
C PRO A 506 -3.20 -3.11 14.66
N GLY A 507 -2.60 -1.93 14.63
CA GLY A 507 -3.19 -0.62 14.35
C GLY A 507 -2.97 0.34 15.51
N TYR A 508 -3.37 1.61 15.35
CA TYR A 508 -3.07 2.64 16.33
C TYR A 508 -3.92 2.53 17.60
N MET A 509 -3.23 2.31 18.73
CA MET A 509 -3.83 2.11 20.05
C MET A 509 -2.97 2.71 21.17
N TYR A 510 -3.59 2.96 22.33
CA TYR A 510 -2.92 3.37 23.56
C TYR A 510 -3.04 2.27 24.62
N PRO A 511 -1.96 1.52 24.90
CA PRO A 511 -1.99 0.36 25.80
C PRO A 511 -2.58 0.63 27.19
N LYS A 512 -2.36 1.81 27.77
CA LYS A 512 -2.90 2.20 29.08
C LYS A 512 -4.41 2.39 29.06
N ALA A 513 -4.99 2.71 27.91
CA ALA A 513 -6.44 2.84 27.73
C ALA A 513 -7.11 1.50 27.40
N ILE A 514 -6.36 0.49 26.94
CA ILE A 514 -6.91 -0.83 26.62
C ILE A 514 -7.28 -1.57 27.91
N PRO A 515 -8.48 -2.16 28.01
CA PRO A 515 -8.83 -3.01 29.15
C PRO A 515 -7.82 -4.16 29.30
N PRO A 516 -7.25 -4.41 30.51
CA PRO A 516 -6.19 -5.41 30.71
C PRO A 516 -6.56 -6.83 30.24
N LYS A 517 -7.85 -7.18 30.22
CA LYS A 517 -8.32 -8.49 29.72
C LYS A 517 -8.22 -8.64 28.20
N ILE A 518 -8.20 -7.53 27.46
CA ILE A 518 -8.16 -7.49 25.99
C ILE A 518 -6.73 -7.35 25.48
N LEU A 519 -5.86 -6.65 26.24
CA LEU A 519 -4.47 -6.34 25.86
C LEU A 519 -3.66 -7.57 25.39
N PRO A 520 -3.72 -8.75 26.02
CA PRO A 520 -3.03 -9.95 25.52
C PRO A 520 -3.36 -10.32 24.07
N SER A 521 -4.65 -10.26 23.70
CA SER A 521 -5.12 -10.60 22.35
C SER A 521 -4.71 -9.52 21.33
N VAL A 522 -4.66 -8.26 21.76
CA VAL A 522 -4.16 -7.14 20.93
C VAL A 522 -2.69 -7.39 20.58
N ILE A 523 -1.85 -7.63 21.58
CA ILE A 523 -0.40 -7.83 21.38
C ILE A 523 -0.13 -9.09 20.55
N SER A 524 -0.85 -10.19 20.81
CA SER A 524 -0.68 -11.44 20.06
C SER A 524 -1.05 -11.31 18.57
N LEU A 525 -2.08 -10.50 18.27
CA LEU A 525 -2.43 -10.21 16.87
C LEU A 525 -1.37 -9.34 16.20
N ALA A 526 -0.83 -8.34 16.90
CA ALA A 526 0.30 -7.55 16.40
C ALA A 526 1.54 -8.43 16.13
N ASP A 527 1.89 -9.34 17.05
CA ASP A 527 2.98 -10.31 16.89
C ASP A 527 2.81 -11.15 15.61
N SER A 528 1.59 -11.62 15.36
CA SER A 528 1.27 -12.44 14.19
C SER A 528 1.47 -11.69 12.88
N LEU A 529 1.10 -10.40 12.84
CA LEU A 529 1.30 -9.54 11.66
C LEU A 529 2.78 -9.19 11.48
N CYS A 530 3.50 -8.89 12.56
CA CYS A 530 4.94 -8.65 12.52
C CYS A 530 5.69 -9.86 11.97
N LYS A 531 5.34 -11.09 12.40
CA LYS A 531 5.90 -12.33 11.87
C LYS A 531 5.66 -12.51 10.38
N ALA A 532 4.44 -12.20 9.90
CA ALA A 532 4.11 -12.27 8.48
C ALA A 532 4.91 -11.25 7.63
N LEU A 533 5.40 -10.19 8.25
CA LEU A 533 6.15 -9.09 7.64
C LEU A 533 7.66 -9.15 7.91
N ASP A 534 8.17 -10.18 8.57
CA ASP A 534 9.59 -10.28 8.98
C ASP A 534 10.07 -9.07 9.83
N LEU A 535 9.21 -8.64 10.77
CA LEU A 535 9.49 -7.56 11.71
C LEU A 535 9.84 -8.15 13.08
N ASN A 536 11.05 -7.88 13.56
CA ASN A 536 11.54 -8.38 14.86
C ASN A 536 11.78 -7.27 15.90
N VAL A 537 11.35 -6.04 15.61
CA VAL A 537 11.31 -4.91 16.54
C VAL A 537 9.89 -4.35 16.55
N PHE A 538 9.42 -3.95 17.73
CA PHE A 538 8.11 -3.35 17.90
C PHE A 538 8.16 -2.06 18.72
N GLU A 539 7.44 -1.03 18.29
CA GLU A 539 7.33 0.26 18.95
C GLU A 539 5.98 0.41 19.68
N THR A 540 6.01 1.15 20.78
CA THR A 540 4.83 1.50 21.56
C THR A 540 4.77 2.99 21.88
N MET A 541 3.60 3.56 21.85
CA MET A 541 3.28 4.95 22.20
C MET A 541 1.96 5.02 22.97
N ASP A 542 1.85 5.98 23.91
CA ASP A 542 0.62 6.19 24.69
C ASP A 542 0.42 7.64 25.12
N TYR A 543 -0.66 8.27 24.65
CA TYR A 543 -1.08 9.63 25.06
C TYR A 543 -2.43 9.67 25.77
N SER A 544 -2.86 8.54 26.33
CA SER A 544 -4.15 8.48 27.02
C SER A 544 -4.21 9.33 28.30
N GLN A 545 -3.06 9.76 28.81
CA GLN A 545 -2.91 10.58 30.01
C GLN A 545 -2.18 11.90 29.71
N GLY A 546 -2.69 12.67 28.76
CA GLY A 546 -2.19 14.02 28.43
C GLY A 546 -1.80 14.17 26.95
N SER A 547 -0.79 15.00 26.66
CA SER A 547 -0.29 15.18 25.29
C SER A 547 1.01 14.41 25.03
N THR A 548 1.44 14.36 23.78
CA THR A 548 2.71 13.74 23.35
C THR A 548 3.94 14.30 24.08
N VAL A 549 3.93 15.58 24.49
CA VAL A 549 5.08 16.25 25.11
C VAL A 549 4.87 16.54 26.59
N THR A 550 3.67 16.99 26.97
CA THR A 550 3.35 17.41 28.35
C THR A 550 2.58 16.35 29.13
N GLY A 551 2.12 15.29 28.46
CA GLY A 551 1.44 14.17 29.08
C GLY A 551 2.39 13.10 29.59
N ASN A 552 1.81 12.06 30.16
CA ASN A 552 2.56 10.92 30.64
C ASN A 552 2.64 9.84 29.55
N THR A 553 3.80 9.70 28.92
CA THR A 553 4.09 8.71 27.88
C THR A 553 4.76 7.44 28.42
N ASN A 554 4.93 7.35 29.75
CA ASN A 554 5.54 6.18 30.37
C ASN A 554 4.52 5.04 30.51
N LEU A 555 5.00 3.81 30.37
CA LEU A 555 4.20 2.61 30.50
C LEU A 555 4.39 1.97 31.88
N PRO A 556 3.31 1.46 32.50
CA PRO A 556 3.40 0.67 33.71
C PRO A 556 4.04 -0.69 33.44
N GLU A 557 4.68 -1.24 34.45
CA GLU A 557 5.44 -2.51 34.37
C GLU A 557 4.62 -3.67 33.76
N TYR A 558 3.34 -3.79 34.10
CA TYR A 558 2.51 -4.89 33.60
C TYR A 558 2.32 -4.85 32.08
N ILE A 559 2.25 -3.65 31.46
CA ILE A 559 2.13 -3.51 30.01
C ILE A 559 3.44 -3.92 29.35
N VAL A 560 4.56 -3.44 29.88
CA VAL A 560 5.89 -3.83 29.39
C VAL A 560 6.03 -5.35 29.44
N ASN A 561 5.71 -5.97 30.58
CA ASN A 561 5.77 -7.43 30.74
C ASN A 561 4.86 -8.19 29.76
N ASP A 562 3.67 -7.66 29.45
CA ASP A 562 2.77 -8.26 28.46
C ASP A 562 3.38 -8.24 27.05
N TYR A 563 4.06 -7.16 26.64
CA TYR A 563 4.80 -7.15 25.36
C TYR A 563 5.89 -8.22 25.31
N TYR A 564 6.71 -8.36 26.36
CA TYR A 564 7.72 -9.42 26.40
C TYR A 564 7.12 -10.82 26.30
N LYS A 565 5.96 -11.03 26.94
CA LYS A 565 5.27 -12.31 27.01
C LYS A 565 4.58 -12.69 25.70
N TYR A 566 3.87 -11.76 25.08
CA TYR A 566 3.03 -12.03 23.91
C TYR A 566 3.71 -11.71 22.57
N MET A 567 4.91 -11.10 22.60
CA MET A 567 5.82 -10.97 21.45
C MET A 567 7.19 -11.59 21.77
N PRO A 568 7.30 -12.93 21.93
CA PRO A 568 8.49 -13.57 22.47
C PRO A 568 9.72 -13.49 21.56
N GLU A 569 9.53 -13.30 20.25
CA GLU A 569 10.61 -13.32 19.24
C GLU A 569 11.22 -11.94 18.96
N MET A 570 10.63 -10.86 19.50
CA MET A 570 11.14 -9.50 19.30
C MET A 570 12.52 -9.34 19.93
N ILE A 571 13.48 -8.81 19.17
CA ILE A 571 14.83 -8.56 19.68
C ILE A 571 14.90 -7.36 20.61
N GLY A 572 13.91 -6.48 20.58
CA GLY A 572 13.78 -5.32 21.47
C GLY A 572 12.53 -4.50 21.13
N PHE A 573 12.28 -3.48 21.94
CA PHE A 573 11.12 -2.61 21.83
C PHE A 573 11.52 -1.14 21.94
N LEU A 574 10.83 -0.29 21.17
CA LEU A 574 10.93 1.17 21.27
C LEU A 574 9.72 1.75 22.00
N ASN A 575 9.87 2.92 22.63
CA ASN A 575 8.75 3.59 23.29
C ASN A 575 8.74 5.12 23.15
N GLY A 576 7.61 5.66 22.74
CA GLY A 576 7.32 7.09 22.68
C GLY A 576 7.27 7.62 21.25
N TYR A 577 7.26 8.95 21.12
CA TYR A 577 7.30 9.63 19.82
C TYR A 577 8.12 10.90 19.99
N ALA A 578 7.70 11.71 20.96
CA ALA A 578 8.59 12.61 21.68
C ALA A 578 9.34 11.83 22.78
N PRO A 579 10.36 12.46 23.42
CA PRO A 579 11.12 11.81 24.47
C PRO A 579 10.23 11.19 25.55
N SER A 580 10.55 9.96 25.92
CA SER A 580 9.80 9.16 26.90
C SER A 580 10.78 8.48 27.84
N TYR A 581 10.31 7.88 28.95
CA TYR A 581 11.19 7.43 30.02
C TYR A 581 10.84 6.05 30.58
N THR A 582 10.36 5.15 29.73
CA THR A 582 10.23 3.73 30.05
C THR A 582 11.46 2.97 29.56
N PHE A 583 12.18 2.37 30.49
CA PHE A 583 13.41 1.64 30.23
C PHE A 583 13.37 0.31 30.96
N TYR A 584 13.64 -0.78 30.26
CA TYR A 584 13.76 -2.11 30.85
C TYR A 584 14.64 -2.99 29.96
N SER A 585 15.19 -4.05 30.52
CA SER A 585 15.90 -5.05 29.73
C SER A 585 15.76 -6.39 30.40
N SER A 586 15.42 -7.41 29.61
CA SER A 586 15.28 -8.79 30.08
C SER A 586 15.80 -9.73 29.01
N ASN A 587 16.64 -10.69 29.41
CA ASN A 587 17.20 -11.73 28.52
C ASN A 587 17.81 -11.18 27.22
N GLY A 588 18.55 -10.07 27.30
CA GLY A 588 19.21 -9.45 26.14
C GLY A 588 18.26 -8.73 25.18
N ARG A 589 17.00 -8.51 25.56
CA ARG A 589 15.99 -7.77 24.80
C ARG A 589 15.69 -6.45 25.52
N PRO A 590 16.14 -5.29 25.02
CA PRO A 590 15.88 -4.00 25.65
C PRO A 590 14.50 -3.45 25.28
N PHE A 591 13.90 -2.70 26.19
CA PHE A 591 12.75 -1.83 26.00
C PHE A 591 13.25 -0.41 26.25
N ILE A 592 13.39 0.41 25.20
CA ILE A 592 14.10 1.69 25.25
C ILE A 592 13.22 2.80 24.71
N SER A 593 13.14 3.91 25.44
CA SER A 593 12.37 5.08 25.00
C SER A 593 13.19 6.00 24.11
N TYR A 594 12.51 6.81 23.29
CA TYR A 594 13.16 7.89 22.55
C TYR A 594 13.84 8.90 23.47
N ASP A 595 15.06 9.28 23.13
CA ASP A 595 15.86 10.24 23.89
C ASP A 595 15.75 11.66 23.32
N TYR A 596 15.63 11.77 22.00
CA TYR A 596 15.57 13.04 21.29
C TYR A 596 14.59 12.97 20.13
N TYR A 597 13.76 14.01 20.01
CA TYR A 597 12.86 14.24 18.89
C TYR A 597 13.42 15.36 18.02
N LEU A 598 13.80 15.03 16.79
CA LEU A 598 14.35 15.99 15.85
C LEU A 598 13.22 16.70 15.08
N ASP A 599 12.83 17.85 15.59
CA ASP A 599 11.91 18.77 14.91
C ASP A 599 12.50 19.29 13.59
N GLU A 600 11.65 19.49 12.59
CA GLU A 600 12.01 19.92 11.23
C GLU A 600 12.59 21.34 11.19
N LYS A 601 12.15 22.20 12.11
CA LYS A 601 12.52 23.61 12.16
C LYS A 601 13.70 23.88 13.07
N ARG A 602 14.15 22.89 13.85
CA ARG A 602 15.35 23.01 14.68
C ARG A 602 16.57 23.34 13.79
N PRO A 603 17.33 24.41 14.04
CA PRO A 603 18.54 24.66 13.27
C PRO A 603 19.57 23.53 13.47
N VAL A 604 20.38 23.22 12.45
CA VAL A 604 21.38 22.15 12.50
C VAL A 604 22.33 22.31 13.69
N ASN A 605 22.90 23.51 13.88
CA ASN A 605 23.83 23.77 14.97
C ASN A 605 23.17 23.57 16.34
N ASP A 606 21.91 23.99 16.50
CA ASP A 606 21.19 23.84 17.76
C ASP A 606 20.89 22.37 18.06
N ALA A 607 20.51 21.58 17.05
CA ALA A 607 20.32 20.13 17.20
C ALA A 607 21.63 19.42 17.58
N VAL A 608 22.77 19.84 17.01
CA VAL A 608 24.10 19.34 17.39
C VAL A 608 24.40 19.64 18.86
N GLU A 609 24.19 20.87 19.31
CA GLU A 609 24.46 21.26 20.69
C GLU A 609 23.50 20.58 21.68
N ASP A 610 22.24 20.39 21.33
CA ASP A 610 21.29 19.62 22.15
C ASP A 610 21.78 18.18 22.36
N LEU A 611 22.15 17.50 21.28
CA LEU A 611 22.60 16.11 21.32
C LEU A 611 23.93 15.99 22.09
N LYS A 612 24.87 16.93 21.93
CA LYS A 612 26.09 16.98 22.75
C LYS A 612 25.77 17.18 24.23
N GLY A 613 24.84 18.08 24.56
CA GLY A 613 24.36 18.28 25.93
C GLY A 613 23.77 16.99 26.51
N LEU A 614 22.93 16.29 25.74
CA LEU A 614 22.33 15.03 26.15
C LEU A 614 23.36 13.91 26.34
N ILE A 615 24.37 13.84 25.47
CA ILE A 615 25.51 12.91 25.56
C ILE A 615 26.37 13.20 26.80
N ALA A 616 26.53 14.46 27.16
CA ALA A 616 27.28 14.88 28.35
C ALA A 616 26.53 14.53 29.65
N LEU A 617 25.21 14.73 29.67
CA LEU A 617 24.35 14.32 30.79
C LEU A 617 24.35 12.80 31.00
N ASN A 618 24.34 12.03 29.91
CA ASN A 618 24.41 10.58 29.93
C ASN A 618 25.86 10.10 29.84
N ASN A 619 26.69 10.39 30.84
CA ASN A 619 28.14 10.16 30.80
C ASN A 619 28.59 8.68 30.89
N LYS A 620 27.72 7.76 31.34
CA LYS A 620 28.04 6.33 31.41
C LYS A 620 28.11 5.74 30.00
N ARG A 621 29.10 4.88 29.75
CA ARG A 621 29.35 4.26 28.44
C ARG A 621 29.24 2.72 28.53
N PRO A 622 28.81 2.03 27.46
CA PRO A 622 28.20 2.60 26.25
C PRO A 622 26.92 3.40 26.55
N TYR A 623 26.65 4.45 25.79
CA TYR A 623 25.37 5.16 25.84
C TYR A 623 24.57 4.82 24.58
N PHE A 624 23.28 4.54 24.73
CA PHE A 624 22.38 4.16 23.66
C PHE A 624 21.32 5.24 23.54
N LEU A 625 21.36 6.01 22.45
CA LEU A 625 20.46 7.13 22.19
C LEU A 625 19.57 6.78 21.00
N VAL A 626 18.25 6.72 21.23
CA VAL A 626 17.29 6.56 20.13
C VAL A 626 16.84 7.92 19.65
N LEU A 627 17.19 8.23 18.40
CA LEU A 627 16.88 9.49 17.74
C LEU A 627 15.59 9.33 16.91
N HIS A 628 14.50 9.92 17.38
CA HIS A 628 13.29 10.07 16.58
C HIS A 628 13.50 11.20 15.58
N VAL A 629 13.27 10.91 14.30
CA VAL A 629 13.39 11.90 13.22
C VAL A 629 12.02 12.13 12.60
N ARG A 630 11.54 13.37 12.70
CA ARG A 630 10.27 13.78 12.06
C ARG A 630 10.39 13.69 10.54
N GLU A 631 9.32 13.26 9.87
CA GLU A 631 9.36 12.73 8.51
C GLU A 631 9.90 13.69 7.44
N PHE A 632 9.71 15.02 7.55
CA PHE A 632 10.17 15.96 6.52
C PHE A 632 11.60 16.49 6.77
N ASN A 633 12.35 15.89 7.69
CA ASN A 633 13.79 16.11 7.78
C ASN A 633 14.52 15.44 6.60
N SER A 634 15.26 16.20 5.80
CA SER A 634 16.07 15.61 4.73
C SER A 634 17.21 14.75 5.28
N ILE A 635 17.56 13.72 4.52
CA ILE A 635 18.66 12.82 4.86
C ILE A 635 19.99 13.59 4.95
N GLN A 636 20.19 14.59 4.08
CA GLN A 636 21.35 15.48 4.15
C GLN A 636 21.44 16.21 5.49
N ARG A 637 20.33 16.80 5.96
CA ARG A 637 20.29 17.54 7.23
C ARG A 637 20.62 16.64 8.41
N VAL A 638 20.07 15.42 8.44
CA VAL A 638 20.37 14.45 9.49
C VAL A 638 21.86 14.10 9.51
N LYS A 639 22.48 13.91 8.34
CA LYS A 639 23.92 13.62 8.23
C LYS A 639 24.79 14.77 8.73
N GLU A 640 24.44 16.01 8.42
CA GLU A 640 25.14 17.20 8.90
C GLU A 640 25.10 17.30 10.43
N ILE A 641 23.93 17.03 11.03
CA ILE A 641 23.77 16.98 12.49
C ILE A 641 24.66 15.88 13.10
N LEU A 642 24.58 14.66 12.57
CA LEU A 642 25.34 13.52 13.10
C LEU A 642 26.86 13.72 12.95
N ALA A 643 27.32 14.35 11.87
CA ALA A 643 28.73 14.69 11.67
C ALA A 643 29.26 15.69 12.71
N GLY A 644 28.39 16.56 13.24
CA GLY A 644 28.74 17.54 14.27
C GLY A 644 29.02 16.99 15.67
N LEU A 645 28.77 15.70 15.92
CA LEU A 645 28.83 15.09 17.26
C LEU A 645 30.21 14.54 17.67
N GLY A 646 31.14 14.38 16.72
CA GLY A 646 32.51 13.92 16.98
C GLY A 646 32.71 12.39 16.86
N SER A 647 33.95 11.94 17.05
CA SER A 647 34.39 10.57 16.71
C SER A 647 33.94 9.46 17.67
N ASP A 648 33.47 9.83 18.87
CA ASP A 648 33.02 8.88 19.90
C ASP A 648 31.57 8.42 19.69
N VAL A 649 30.87 9.01 18.71
CA VAL A 649 29.52 8.65 18.30
C VAL A 649 29.56 7.69 17.12
N GLU A 650 28.79 6.61 17.22
CA GLU A 650 28.65 5.59 16.18
C GLU A 650 27.17 5.43 15.83
N VAL A 651 26.84 5.74 14.58
CA VAL A 651 25.49 5.57 14.03
C VAL A 651 25.36 4.13 13.54
N VAL A 652 24.36 3.41 14.04
CA VAL A 652 24.17 1.98 13.75
C VAL A 652 22.72 1.65 13.36
N PRO A 653 22.50 0.61 12.54
CA PRO A 653 21.16 0.06 12.28
C PRO A 653 20.42 -0.30 13.57
N LEU A 654 19.09 -0.18 13.57
CA LEU A 654 18.25 -0.34 14.77
C LEU A 654 18.36 -1.73 15.40
N ASP A 655 18.40 -2.79 14.59
CA ASP A 655 18.57 -4.15 15.08
C ASP A 655 19.94 -4.38 15.75
N VAL A 656 21.01 -3.89 15.15
CA VAL A 656 22.36 -3.90 15.73
C VAL A 656 22.39 -3.08 17.02
N PHE A 657 21.78 -1.90 17.01
CA PHE A 657 21.64 -1.03 18.18
C PHE A 657 21.00 -1.78 19.35
N LEU A 658 19.86 -2.46 19.12
CA LEU A 658 19.15 -3.20 20.16
C LEU A 658 19.94 -4.41 20.66
N LYS A 659 20.71 -5.10 19.80
CA LYS A 659 21.61 -6.18 20.25
C LYS A 659 22.74 -5.68 21.13
N LEU A 660 23.33 -4.52 20.81
CA LEU A 660 24.36 -3.90 21.64
C LEU A 660 23.77 -3.45 22.99
N ALA A 661 22.62 -2.78 22.97
CA ALA A 661 21.92 -2.30 24.16
C ALA A 661 21.44 -3.44 25.06
N GLY A 662 20.94 -4.53 24.48
CA GLY A 662 20.51 -5.73 25.20
C GLY A 662 21.66 -6.45 25.91
N ASN A 663 22.85 -6.49 25.31
CA ASN A 663 24.01 -7.17 25.89
C ASN A 663 24.70 -6.39 27.02
N GLN A 664 24.70 -5.06 26.97
CA GLN A 664 25.27 -4.23 28.04
C GLN A 664 24.40 -3.00 28.33
N PRO A 665 23.19 -3.17 28.90
CA PRO A 665 22.30 -2.06 29.18
C PRO A 665 22.91 -1.15 30.26
N THR A 666 23.12 0.12 29.93
CA THR A 666 23.63 1.13 30.87
C THR A 666 22.55 2.05 31.42
N PHE A 667 21.39 2.11 30.77
CA PHE A 667 20.19 2.76 31.27
C PHE A 667 19.66 2.04 32.52
N LYS A 668 18.95 2.80 33.37
CA LYS A 668 18.34 2.25 34.60
C LYS A 668 16.90 1.85 34.31
N THR A 669 16.46 0.73 34.87
CA THR A 669 15.07 0.32 34.80
C THR A 669 14.16 1.41 35.35
N LYS A 670 13.12 1.77 34.59
CA LYS A 670 12.13 2.78 34.94
C LYS A 670 10.81 2.45 34.27
N PHE A 671 9.75 2.46 35.06
CA PHE A 671 8.36 2.30 34.62
C PHE A 671 7.55 3.51 35.08
N LEU A 672 6.32 3.61 34.59
CA LEU A 672 5.33 4.49 35.19
C LEU A 672 5.04 4.04 36.62
N GLU A 673 5.31 4.91 37.59
CA GLU A 673 4.93 4.69 38.99
C GLU A 673 3.41 4.69 39.13
N LYS A 674 2.87 3.80 39.98
CA LYS A 674 1.46 3.87 40.37
C LYS A 674 1.24 5.20 41.08
N GLN A 675 0.43 6.09 40.50
CA GLN A 675 -0.08 7.23 41.26
C GLN A 675 -0.84 6.68 42.47
N ASN A 676 -0.37 6.97 43.68
CA ASN A 676 -1.17 6.79 44.87
C ASN A 676 -2.40 7.68 44.71
N SER A 677 -3.58 7.07 44.59
CA SER A 677 -4.87 7.72 44.38
C SER A 677 -5.28 8.59 45.57
N LYS A 678 -4.61 9.72 45.76
CA LYS A 678 -4.87 10.71 46.82
C LYS A 678 -4.62 12.17 46.45
N ALA A 679 -4.37 12.49 45.18
CA ALA A 679 -4.35 13.87 44.73
C ALA A 679 -5.00 13.95 43.35
N GLU A 680 -5.77 15.02 43.11
CA GLU A 680 -6.47 15.37 41.87
C GLU A 680 -7.89 14.78 41.72
N VAL A 681 -8.70 15.01 42.76
CA VAL A 681 -10.01 15.62 42.54
C VAL A 681 -9.80 17.11 42.81
N ASP A 682 -9.84 17.91 41.75
CA ASP A 682 -9.94 19.39 41.69
C ASP A 682 -8.96 19.96 40.65
N ASN A 683 -9.42 20.02 39.38
CA ASN A 683 -9.41 21.21 38.53
C ASN A 683 -10.08 20.94 37.17
#